data_AF-A0A1Y5H4L6-F1
#
_entry.id   AF-A0A1Y5H4L6-F1
#
_cell.length_a   1.000
_cell.length_b   1.000
_cell.length_c   1.000
_cell.angle_alpha   90.00
_cell.angle_beta   90.00
_cell.angle_gamma   90.00
#
_symmetry.space_group_name_H-M   'P 1'
#
loop_
_entity.id
_entity.type
_entity.pdbx_description
1 polymer ?
#
loop_
_entity_poly.entity_id
_entity_poly.type
_entity_poly.pdbx_seq_one_letter_code
_entity_poly.pdbx_strand_id
1 'polypeptide(L)'
;MRAAMRMFGILLVGLLSFGGLLLLGGCQITGTVTMDGEPMEGVVVTLSGDSEQQVITDTSGRYRFDGIDAGTYTVTMMAPDGYSRNPSIDIFKDSDRTNVSDKDFTFDNSTLRSLIDGKAVGLLEDNGIAVWRGLPFAQPPVDALRWKSPQPSQSWSDTYLAIQPSTLCPQFAGMLSDLPQSQYGAIIGDEDCLYLNVWAPSSMPEIADRPVMFWIHGGGNTIGEGIQYNGKHLAERYGVVVVTINYRLGPLGWMRHPALRLTANNALDQTGNYGTLDIIRALTWVKGNIKHFGGDAANVTVFGESAGASNVLTLLASPLATDLFHRAVSQSGSLQWSTIAEAENYNDEVVKGGSRSSREVINDLLVNAGLAGSRSEAKALQISMTDEEVGAFLYQQTPEQLLAVYDGAFAGMFSMPRLFRDDVVLPDETPLSVFASGNYNQVPTILGTNRDESRLFMALDPTYTTVIANLIPIIKNKGDYVLTSKYTSDAWKIRGADEIAEAMQRHQPGSVYVYRFDWDEEIAILGIGADVLLGAAHILEVGFVFADVDTFIVPSYQPFVYTNKNQEGRDFLAGAMSSYWAGFARTGVPGNGFFDEQSTVWQPWSDITDDKTLIFDTEQDQGIVMSDLFFDKESQKISLEAETGFSSVEAHCRVYSELFGSTGFYEERCR
;
A
#
# COMPACT_ATOMS: atom_id res chain seq x y z
N MET A 1 54.34 32.75 -3.58
CA MET A 1 55.53 33.19 -4.35
C MET A 1 56.49 32.01 -4.47
N ARG A 2 56.74 31.52 -5.70
CA ARG A 2 57.81 30.59 -6.14
C ARG A 2 57.97 29.20 -5.49
N ALA A 3 57.92 28.18 -6.37
CA ALA A 3 58.68 26.92 -6.37
C ALA A 3 58.32 25.85 -5.31
N ALA A 4 58.50 24.54 -5.56
CA ALA A 4 59.20 23.88 -6.69
C ALA A 4 58.43 22.67 -7.28
N MET A 5 58.73 22.38 -8.55
CA MET A 5 58.15 21.34 -9.41
C MET A 5 59.30 20.68 -10.19
N ARG A 6 59.31 19.34 -10.33
CA ARG A 6 60.11 18.42 -11.21
C ARG A 6 60.21 17.05 -10.50
N MET A 7 60.39 15.88 -11.13
CA MET A 7 60.66 15.40 -12.51
C MET A 7 60.23 13.91 -12.54
N PHE A 8 59.94 13.17 -13.63
CA PHE A 8 60.04 13.27 -15.10
C PHE A 8 58.69 12.76 -15.72
N GLY A 9 58.46 12.60 -17.02
CA GLY A 9 59.24 12.84 -18.26
C GLY A 9 58.38 12.59 -19.51
N ILE A 10 58.77 13.19 -20.65
CA ILE A 10 57.98 13.28 -21.90
C ILE A 10 58.30 12.11 -22.84
N LEU A 11 57.29 11.62 -23.58
CA LEU A 11 57.47 11.26 -25.00
C LEU A 11 56.24 11.67 -25.82
N LEU A 12 56.44 12.04 -27.10
CA LEU A 12 55.48 12.76 -27.93
C LEU A 12 55.39 12.11 -29.33
N VAL A 13 54.20 12.21 -29.94
CA VAL A 13 53.87 11.94 -31.37
C VAL A 13 53.94 10.49 -31.86
N GLY A 14 52.79 10.01 -32.34
CA GLY A 14 52.66 8.85 -33.21
C GLY A 14 51.26 8.77 -33.79
N LEU A 15 50.94 9.59 -34.81
CA LEU A 15 49.72 9.38 -35.60
C LEU A 15 49.83 8.03 -36.32
N LEU A 16 49.07 7.04 -35.87
CA LEU A 16 48.68 5.90 -36.68
C LEU A 16 47.16 5.74 -36.58
N SER A 17 46.49 6.14 -37.65
CA SER A 17 45.09 5.87 -37.90
C SER A 17 44.85 4.36 -37.96
N PHE A 18 44.37 3.78 -36.87
CA PHE A 18 43.62 2.54 -36.91
C PHE A 18 42.15 2.85 -36.66
N GLY A 19 41.32 2.54 -37.66
CA GLY A 19 39.87 2.60 -37.55
C GLY A 19 39.39 1.50 -36.60
N GLY A 20 39.51 1.73 -35.31
CA GLY A 20 38.77 1.00 -34.29
C GLY A 20 37.34 1.49 -34.29
N LEU A 21 36.45 0.71 -34.92
CA LEU A 21 35.00 0.91 -34.79
C LEU A 21 34.62 0.58 -33.34
N LEU A 22 34.74 1.57 -32.45
CA LEU A 22 34.18 1.53 -31.11
C LEU A 22 32.65 1.54 -31.26
N LEU A 23 32.08 0.34 -31.37
CA LEU A 23 30.65 0.10 -31.31
C LEU A 23 30.16 0.60 -29.94
N LEU A 24 29.59 1.80 -29.94
CA LEU A 24 28.78 2.36 -28.86
C LEU A 24 27.47 1.56 -28.80
N GLY A 25 27.55 0.31 -28.35
CA GLY A 25 26.45 -0.66 -28.39
C GLY A 25 25.52 -0.58 -27.19
N GLY A 26 25.24 0.62 -26.69
CA GLY A 26 24.60 0.86 -25.38
C GLY A 26 23.56 1.98 -25.40
N CYS A 27 22.79 2.11 -26.48
CA CYS A 27 21.85 3.22 -26.70
C CYS A 27 20.51 2.70 -27.25
N GLN A 28 20.04 1.54 -26.78
CA GLN A 28 18.84 0.87 -27.30
C GLN A 28 17.79 0.57 -26.23
N ILE A 29 16.53 0.63 -26.67
CA ILE A 29 15.37 0.05 -25.98
C ILE A 29 14.74 -0.97 -26.92
N THR A 30 14.55 -2.21 -26.46
CA THR A 30 14.05 -3.34 -27.27
C THR A 30 13.04 -4.19 -26.53
N GLY A 31 12.11 -4.77 -27.28
CA GLY A 31 11.13 -5.73 -26.79
C GLY A 31 10.44 -6.45 -27.95
N THR A 32 9.45 -7.26 -27.59
CA THR A 32 8.62 -8.03 -28.52
C THR A 32 7.13 -7.75 -28.28
N VAL A 33 6.33 -7.97 -29.31
CA VAL A 33 4.87 -8.12 -29.18
C VAL A 33 4.49 -9.54 -29.56
N THR A 34 3.80 -10.24 -28.67
CA THR A 34 3.32 -11.61 -28.90
C THR A 34 1.86 -11.79 -28.49
N MET A 35 1.16 -12.66 -29.21
CA MET A 35 -0.21 -13.07 -28.94
C MET A 35 -0.29 -14.58 -29.03
N ASP A 36 -0.86 -15.24 -28.01
CA ASP A 36 -0.98 -16.71 -27.94
C ASP A 36 0.37 -17.45 -28.05
N GLY A 37 1.46 -16.79 -27.62
CA GLY A 37 2.84 -17.26 -27.74
C GLY A 37 3.48 -17.05 -29.12
N GLU A 38 2.74 -16.57 -30.11
CA GLU A 38 3.23 -16.31 -31.46
C GLU A 38 3.58 -14.82 -31.68
N PRO A 39 4.63 -14.48 -32.46
CA PRO A 39 5.02 -13.08 -32.67
C PRO A 39 4.04 -12.30 -33.55
N MET A 40 3.81 -11.02 -33.20
CA MET A 40 2.95 -10.12 -33.98
C MET A 40 3.76 -9.14 -34.85
N GLU A 41 3.72 -9.33 -36.17
CA GLU A 41 4.23 -8.35 -37.15
C GLU A 41 3.26 -7.16 -37.33
N GLY A 42 3.80 -5.97 -37.63
CA GLY A 42 2.98 -4.83 -38.05
C GLY A 42 2.39 -3.97 -36.93
N VAL A 43 2.68 -4.28 -35.66
CA VAL A 43 2.21 -3.52 -34.50
C VAL A 43 3.04 -2.25 -34.33
N VAL A 44 2.37 -1.10 -34.19
CA VAL A 44 3.02 0.19 -33.96
C VAL A 44 3.42 0.30 -32.49
N VAL A 45 4.70 0.61 -32.24
CA VAL A 45 5.23 0.86 -30.89
C VAL A 45 5.87 2.25 -30.87
N THR A 46 5.46 3.07 -29.90
CA THR A 46 5.91 4.45 -29.74
C THR A 46 6.74 4.58 -28.46
N LEU A 47 7.87 5.28 -28.55
CA LEU A 47 8.65 5.77 -27.42
C LEU A 47 8.33 7.26 -27.23
N SER A 48 8.03 7.67 -26.01
CA SER A 48 7.85 9.07 -25.60
C SER A 48 8.66 9.37 -24.34
N GLY A 49 8.81 10.65 -23.97
CA GLY A 49 9.62 11.11 -22.84
C GLY A 49 10.70 12.07 -23.31
N ASP A 50 11.94 11.89 -22.84
CA ASP A 50 13.08 12.74 -23.24
C ASP A 50 13.43 12.67 -24.75
N SER A 51 12.87 11.69 -25.47
CA SER A 51 12.89 11.64 -26.94
C SER A 51 11.66 10.91 -27.46
N GLU A 52 11.15 11.32 -28.62
CA GLU A 52 10.07 10.63 -29.33
C GLU A 52 10.60 9.80 -30.50
N GLN A 53 10.21 8.53 -30.56
CA GLN A 53 10.45 7.64 -31.70
C GLN A 53 9.23 6.75 -31.95
N GLN A 54 9.03 6.30 -33.18
CA GLN A 54 8.00 5.32 -33.51
C GLN A 54 8.56 4.27 -34.45
N VAL A 55 8.24 3.00 -34.17
CA VAL A 55 8.67 1.83 -34.95
C VAL A 55 7.51 0.87 -35.13
N ILE A 56 7.70 -0.12 -35.99
CA ILE A 56 6.73 -1.18 -36.28
C ILE A 56 7.42 -2.51 -36.04
N THR A 57 6.72 -3.48 -35.43
CA THR A 57 7.28 -4.81 -35.18
C THR A 57 7.58 -5.57 -36.46
N ASP A 58 8.70 -6.29 -36.48
CA ASP A 58 9.12 -7.13 -37.60
C ASP A 58 8.39 -8.50 -37.62
N THR A 59 8.72 -9.35 -38.60
CA THR A 59 8.20 -10.73 -38.75
C THR A 59 8.47 -11.65 -37.56
N SER A 60 9.34 -11.25 -36.62
CA SER A 60 9.62 -11.95 -35.36
C SER A 60 9.04 -11.23 -34.14
N GLY A 61 8.10 -10.30 -34.37
CA GLY A 61 7.41 -9.51 -33.34
C GLY A 61 8.30 -8.47 -32.65
N ARG A 62 9.54 -8.28 -33.11
CA ARG A 62 10.53 -7.43 -32.42
C ARG A 62 10.37 -5.97 -32.80
N TYR A 63 10.51 -5.10 -31.81
CA TYR A 63 10.69 -3.68 -32.00
C TYR A 63 12.00 -3.22 -31.35
N ARG A 64 12.56 -2.11 -31.87
CA ARG A 64 13.81 -1.55 -31.38
C ARG A 64 13.90 -0.05 -31.63
N PHE A 65 14.16 0.70 -30.57
CA PHE A 65 14.57 2.10 -30.63
C PHE A 65 16.09 2.20 -30.54
N ASP A 66 16.69 3.10 -31.31
CA ASP A 66 18.15 3.29 -31.42
C ASP A 66 18.54 4.73 -31.10
N GLY A 67 19.73 4.92 -30.53
CA GLY A 67 20.24 6.27 -30.19
C GLY A 67 19.53 6.89 -28.99
N ILE A 68 19.16 6.08 -28.01
CA ILE A 68 18.50 6.52 -26.78
C ILE A 68 19.54 6.82 -25.71
N ASP A 69 19.60 8.09 -25.30
CA ASP A 69 20.47 8.62 -24.23
C ASP A 69 19.93 8.25 -22.82
N ALA A 70 20.58 8.71 -21.76
CA ALA A 70 20.02 8.66 -20.41
C ALA A 70 18.78 9.57 -20.30
N GLY A 71 17.76 9.10 -19.58
CA GLY A 71 16.48 9.80 -19.49
C GLY A 71 15.35 8.94 -18.92
N THR A 72 14.15 9.51 -18.91
CA THR A 72 12.90 8.81 -18.59
C THR A 72 12.05 8.68 -19.85
N TYR A 73 11.58 7.47 -20.10
CA TYR A 73 10.82 7.13 -21.29
C TYR A 73 9.63 6.25 -20.97
N THR A 74 8.59 6.35 -21.80
CA THR A 74 7.44 5.44 -21.80
C THR A 74 7.40 4.76 -23.16
N VAL A 75 7.42 3.43 -23.19
CA VAL A 75 7.14 2.65 -24.39
C VAL A 75 5.68 2.27 -24.41
N THR A 76 4.96 2.61 -25.47
CA THR A 76 3.53 2.36 -25.62
C THR A 76 3.27 1.53 -26.88
N MET A 77 2.62 0.38 -26.72
CA MET A 77 2.11 -0.42 -27.83
C MET A 77 0.73 0.13 -28.27
N MET A 78 0.55 0.36 -29.56
CA MET A 78 -0.79 0.62 -30.11
C MET A 78 -1.61 -0.67 -30.09
N ALA A 79 -2.83 -0.62 -29.54
CA ALA A 79 -3.73 -1.76 -29.54
C ALA A 79 -3.99 -2.28 -30.98
N PRO A 80 -3.86 -3.59 -31.25
CA PRO A 80 -4.21 -4.17 -32.55
C PRO A 80 -5.72 -4.07 -32.84
N ASP A 81 -6.12 -4.21 -34.11
CA ASP A 81 -7.52 -4.17 -34.52
C ASP A 81 -8.41 -5.13 -33.70
N GLY A 82 -9.51 -4.59 -33.14
CA GLY A 82 -10.44 -5.34 -32.28
C GLY A 82 -10.04 -5.39 -30.80
N TYR A 83 -8.94 -4.74 -30.42
CA TYR A 83 -8.53 -4.53 -29.03
C TYR A 83 -8.61 -3.05 -28.64
N SER A 84 -8.72 -2.78 -27.34
CA SER A 84 -8.70 -1.45 -26.75
C SER A 84 -7.68 -1.36 -25.61
N ARG A 85 -7.38 -0.12 -25.20
CA ARG A 85 -6.23 0.31 -24.37
C ARG A 85 -4.89 0.08 -25.06
N ASN A 86 -4.09 1.14 -25.15
CA ASN A 86 -2.69 1.06 -25.50
C ASN A 86 -1.90 0.76 -24.22
N PRO A 87 -1.34 -0.46 -24.02
CA PRO A 87 -0.53 -0.73 -22.85
C PRO A 87 0.83 -0.04 -22.96
N SER A 88 1.35 0.40 -21.81
CA SER A 88 2.59 1.16 -21.71
C SER A 88 3.52 0.58 -20.64
N ILE A 89 4.83 0.79 -20.81
CA ILE A 89 5.89 0.40 -19.88
C ILE A 89 6.82 1.60 -19.69
N ASP A 90 6.97 2.06 -18.45
CA ASP A 90 7.92 3.11 -18.11
C ASP A 90 9.34 2.56 -17.94
N ILE A 91 10.31 3.40 -18.29
CA ILE A 91 11.72 3.07 -18.39
C ILE A 91 12.53 4.26 -17.88
N PHE A 92 13.16 4.09 -16.71
CA PHE A 92 14.26 4.96 -16.31
C PHE A 92 15.58 4.43 -16.85
N LYS A 93 16.38 5.30 -17.47
CA LYS A 93 17.65 4.96 -18.11
C LYS A 93 18.77 5.81 -17.51
N ASP A 94 19.61 5.17 -16.73
CA ASP A 94 20.68 5.77 -15.92
C ASP A 94 21.88 6.29 -16.71
N SER A 95 22.10 5.77 -17.93
CA SER A 95 23.27 6.08 -18.75
C SER A 95 23.04 5.85 -20.24
N ASP A 96 23.62 6.72 -21.09
CA ASP A 96 23.76 6.60 -22.55
C ASP A 96 24.61 5.37 -23.02
N ARG A 97 24.91 4.43 -22.10
CA ARG A 97 25.74 3.25 -22.34
C ARG A 97 25.09 1.92 -21.95
N THR A 98 23.91 1.93 -21.35
CA THR A 98 23.14 0.72 -21.02
C THR A 98 22.20 0.35 -22.17
N ASN A 99 21.84 -0.92 -22.32
CA ASN A 99 20.67 -1.28 -23.15
C ASN A 99 19.53 -1.66 -22.22
N VAL A 100 18.30 -1.39 -22.65
CA VAL A 100 17.09 -1.85 -21.97
C VAL A 100 16.41 -2.86 -22.89
N SER A 101 16.43 -4.12 -22.49
CA SER A 101 15.78 -5.23 -23.20
C SER A 101 14.51 -5.68 -22.48
N ASP A 102 13.83 -6.67 -23.08
CA ASP A 102 12.78 -7.46 -22.42
C ASP A 102 11.58 -6.61 -21.97
N LYS A 103 11.27 -5.57 -22.76
CA LYS A 103 10.11 -4.69 -22.61
C LYS A 103 8.93 -5.25 -23.41
N ASP A 104 8.55 -6.48 -23.08
CA ASP A 104 7.63 -7.25 -23.91
C ASP A 104 6.16 -6.93 -23.65
N PHE A 105 5.36 -6.99 -24.71
CA PHE A 105 3.90 -6.93 -24.67
C PHE A 105 3.35 -8.30 -25.09
N THR A 106 2.89 -9.06 -24.11
CA THR A 106 2.37 -10.42 -24.32
C THR A 106 0.94 -10.51 -23.80
N PHE A 107 0.03 -11.04 -24.62
CA PHE A 107 -1.35 -11.36 -24.24
C PHE A 107 -1.77 -12.72 -24.79
N ASP A 108 -2.74 -13.36 -24.13
CA ASP A 108 -3.15 -14.74 -24.44
C ASP A 108 -4.68 -14.85 -24.44
N ASN A 109 -5.27 -15.20 -25.58
CA ASN A 109 -6.71 -15.30 -25.81
C ASN A 109 -7.39 -16.41 -24.99
N SER A 110 -6.66 -17.38 -24.43
CA SER A 110 -7.23 -18.31 -23.43
C SER A 110 -7.64 -17.59 -22.13
N THR A 111 -7.07 -16.41 -21.88
CA THR A 111 -7.44 -15.51 -20.78
C THR A 111 -8.58 -14.55 -21.13
N LEU A 112 -9.18 -14.64 -22.33
CA LEU A 112 -10.33 -13.82 -22.71
C LEU A 112 -11.50 -14.05 -21.73
N ARG A 113 -12.07 -12.99 -21.17
CA ARG A 113 -13.25 -13.01 -20.29
C ARG A 113 -14.31 -12.01 -20.76
N SER A 114 -15.57 -12.39 -20.61
CA SER A 114 -16.73 -11.53 -20.91
C SER A 114 -17.30 -10.97 -19.62
N LEU A 115 -16.99 -9.72 -19.32
CA LEU A 115 -17.40 -8.99 -18.13
C LEU A 115 -18.73 -8.25 -18.38
N ILE A 116 -19.32 -7.68 -17.34
CA ILE A 116 -20.50 -6.81 -17.44
C ILE A 116 -20.20 -5.58 -18.31
N ASP A 117 -19.00 -5.03 -18.18
CA ASP A 117 -18.57 -3.80 -18.85
C ASP A 117 -18.05 -4.04 -20.28
N GLY A 118 -17.62 -5.26 -20.62
CA GLY A 118 -17.08 -5.59 -21.93
C GLY A 118 -16.17 -6.82 -21.91
N LYS A 119 -15.44 -7.07 -23.00
CA LYS A 119 -14.47 -8.18 -23.05
C LYS A 119 -13.09 -7.73 -22.60
N ALA A 120 -12.38 -8.54 -21.83
CA ALA A 120 -10.99 -8.26 -21.47
C ALA A 120 -10.11 -9.49 -21.70
N VAL A 121 -8.86 -9.27 -22.11
CA VAL A 121 -7.82 -10.29 -22.23
C VAL A 121 -6.64 -9.89 -21.35
N GLY A 122 -5.99 -10.87 -20.75
CA GLY A 122 -4.80 -10.73 -19.93
C GLY A 122 -3.61 -11.47 -20.54
N LEU A 123 -2.68 -11.84 -19.68
CA LEU A 123 -1.49 -12.63 -20.02
C LEU A 123 -1.51 -13.97 -19.27
N LEU A 124 -0.80 -14.96 -19.82
CA LEU A 124 -0.55 -16.25 -19.17
C LEU A 124 0.91 -16.30 -18.72
N GLU A 125 1.14 -16.52 -17.44
CA GLU A 125 2.50 -16.70 -16.88
C GLU A 125 2.92 -18.17 -16.91
N ASP A 126 4.24 -18.43 -16.98
CA ASP A 126 4.84 -19.77 -17.19
C ASP A 126 4.37 -20.86 -16.20
N ASN A 127 3.91 -20.48 -15.02
CA ASN A 127 3.39 -21.40 -13.99
C ASN A 127 1.89 -21.74 -14.14
N GLY A 128 1.25 -21.29 -15.23
CA GLY A 128 -0.17 -21.55 -15.48
C GLY A 128 -1.12 -20.63 -14.72
N ILE A 129 -0.67 -19.42 -14.34
CA ILE A 129 -1.53 -18.37 -13.79
C ILE A 129 -1.89 -17.37 -14.89
N ALA A 130 -3.18 -17.17 -15.09
CA ALA A 130 -3.70 -16.08 -15.91
C ALA A 130 -3.77 -14.80 -15.07
N VAL A 131 -3.31 -13.69 -15.63
CA VAL A 131 -3.22 -12.40 -14.96
C VAL A 131 -3.84 -11.31 -15.82
N TRP A 132 -4.72 -10.51 -15.21
CA TRP A 132 -5.31 -9.32 -15.82
C TRP A 132 -4.86 -8.11 -14.99
N ARG A 133 -4.08 -7.22 -15.59
CA ARG A 133 -3.48 -6.03 -14.96
C ARG A 133 -4.19 -4.77 -15.45
N GLY A 134 -4.63 -3.92 -14.52
CA GLY A 134 -5.25 -2.63 -14.84
C GLY A 134 -6.66 -2.71 -15.43
N LEU A 135 -7.55 -3.54 -14.89
CA LEU A 135 -8.98 -3.55 -15.26
C LEU A 135 -9.72 -2.38 -14.57
N PRO A 136 -10.48 -1.52 -15.29
CA PRO A 136 -11.20 -0.41 -14.67
C PRO A 136 -12.41 -0.93 -13.91
N PHE A 137 -12.56 -0.52 -12.65
CA PHE A 137 -13.75 -0.84 -11.84
C PHE A 137 -14.69 0.37 -11.68
N ALA A 138 -14.23 1.57 -11.99
CA ALA A 138 -15.00 2.80 -11.96
C ALA A 138 -14.67 3.69 -13.17
N GLN A 139 -15.42 4.78 -13.34
CA GLN A 139 -14.98 5.88 -14.20
C GLN A 139 -13.80 6.63 -13.56
N PRO A 140 -12.90 7.23 -14.37
CA PRO A 140 -11.83 8.10 -13.88
C PRO A 140 -12.42 9.21 -12.98
N PRO A 141 -12.00 9.36 -11.73
CA PRO A 141 -12.48 10.39 -10.81
C PRO A 141 -11.80 11.75 -11.11
N VAL A 142 -11.90 12.20 -12.37
CA VAL A 142 -11.34 13.47 -12.85
C VAL A 142 -12.40 14.55 -12.96
N ASP A 143 -12.00 15.81 -13.13
CA ASP A 143 -12.88 16.96 -13.35
C ASP A 143 -14.04 17.01 -12.32
N ALA A 144 -15.29 16.91 -12.79
CA ALA A 144 -16.49 16.94 -11.96
C ALA A 144 -16.60 15.75 -10.97
N LEU A 145 -15.88 14.65 -11.22
CA LEU A 145 -15.89 13.43 -10.40
C LEU A 145 -14.81 13.43 -9.29
N ARG A 146 -13.86 14.37 -9.31
CA ARG A 146 -12.71 14.49 -8.38
C ARG A 146 -13.09 14.27 -6.91
N TRP A 147 -14.17 14.90 -6.47
CA TRP A 147 -14.75 14.71 -5.12
C TRP A 147 -16.23 14.29 -5.21
N LYS A 148 -16.45 13.10 -5.77
CA LYS A 148 -17.75 12.42 -5.85
C LYS A 148 -17.62 10.92 -5.56
N SER A 149 -18.77 10.29 -5.28
CA SER A 149 -18.85 8.83 -5.24
C SER A 149 -18.38 8.25 -6.58
N PRO A 150 -17.55 7.19 -6.59
CA PRO A 150 -17.10 6.56 -7.84
C PRO A 150 -18.30 6.07 -8.65
N GLN A 151 -18.31 6.42 -9.93
CA GLN A 151 -19.34 5.99 -10.86
C GLN A 151 -18.96 4.64 -11.49
N PRO A 152 -19.92 3.81 -11.93
CA PRO A 152 -19.62 2.62 -12.71
C PRO A 152 -18.72 2.91 -13.91
N SER A 153 -17.81 1.99 -14.19
CA SER A 153 -16.99 1.92 -15.39
C SER A 153 -17.84 2.10 -16.65
N GLN A 154 -17.31 2.79 -17.65
CA GLN A 154 -17.96 2.85 -18.97
C GLN A 154 -17.76 1.53 -19.69
N SER A 155 -18.78 1.07 -20.40
CA SER A 155 -18.69 -0.17 -21.19
C SER A 155 -17.87 0.02 -22.47
N TRP A 156 -17.15 -1.02 -22.91
CA TRP A 156 -16.30 -1.00 -24.10
C TRP A 156 -16.67 -2.11 -25.09
N SER A 157 -16.54 -1.83 -26.40
CA SER A 157 -16.84 -2.77 -27.49
C SER A 157 -15.68 -3.69 -27.84
N ASP A 158 -14.47 -3.12 -27.91
CA ASP A 158 -13.25 -3.80 -28.36
C ASP A 158 -12.51 -4.39 -27.16
N THR A 159 -11.85 -5.53 -27.35
CA THR A 159 -11.30 -6.33 -26.24
C THR A 159 -10.21 -5.58 -25.47
N TYR A 160 -10.44 -5.31 -24.19
CA TYR A 160 -9.53 -4.52 -23.36
C TYR A 160 -8.24 -5.30 -23.02
N LEU A 161 -7.09 -4.70 -23.32
CA LEU A 161 -5.75 -5.25 -23.04
C LEU A 161 -5.34 -5.02 -21.58
N ALA A 162 -5.71 -5.94 -20.71
CA ALA A 162 -5.36 -5.95 -19.29
C ALA A 162 -3.99 -6.64 -19.06
N ILE A 163 -2.93 -6.16 -19.71
CA ILE A 163 -1.59 -6.80 -19.64
C ILE A 163 -0.48 -5.96 -19.01
N GLN A 164 -0.70 -4.65 -18.88
CA GLN A 164 0.20 -3.76 -18.13
C GLN A 164 -0.51 -3.17 -16.92
N PRO A 165 0.21 -2.82 -15.84
CA PRO A 165 -0.33 -2.07 -14.71
C PRO A 165 -1.07 -0.80 -15.19
N SER A 166 -2.02 -0.31 -14.41
CA SER A 166 -2.59 1.02 -14.65
C SER A 166 -1.94 2.03 -13.71
N THR A 167 -2.17 3.32 -13.95
CA THR A 167 -1.57 4.41 -13.18
C THR A 167 -1.94 4.32 -11.70
N LEU A 168 -0.93 4.52 -10.85
CA LEU A 168 -1.09 4.70 -9.40
C LEU A 168 -1.79 6.03 -9.09
N CYS A 169 -2.56 6.06 -8.00
CA CYS A 169 -3.27 7.28 -7.58
C CYS A 169 -2.30 8.37 -7.09
N PRO A 170 -2.65 9.67 -7.17
CA PRO A 170 -1.69 10.75 -6.93
C PRO A 170 -1.16 10.74 -5.49
N GLN A 171 0.16 10.70 -5.37
CA GLN A 171 0.86 10.49 -4.10
C GLN A 171 2.29 11.03 -4.16
N PHE A 172 2.97 11.10 -3.00
CA PHE A 172 4.41 11.34 -2.98
C PHE A 172 5.18 10.05 -3.30
N ALA A 173 6.15 10.16 -4.21
CA ALA A 173 7.17 9.14 -4.42
C ALA A 173 7.97 8.93 -3.13
N GLY A 174 8.19 7.68 -2.74
CA GLY A 174 8.83 7.36 -1.47
C GLY A 174 9.39 5.94 -1.44
N MET A 175 9.62 5.43 -0.23
CA MET A 175 10.27 4.12 -0.02
C MET A 175 9.47 2.95 -0.63
N LEU A 176 8.15 3.09 -0.77
CA LEU A 176 7.26 2.11 -1.39
C LEU A 176 7.05 2.36 -2.90
N SER A 177 7.77 3.29 -3.53
CA SER A 177 7.68 3.54 -4.97
C SER A 177 8.81 2.80 -5.70
N ASP A 178 8.52 2.22 -6.87
CA ASP A 178 9.53 1.65 -7.77
C ASP A 178 10.28 2.76 -8.54
N LEU A 179 10.90 3.66 -7.78
CA LEU A 179 11.63 4.82 -8.27
C LEU A 179 12.95 4.97 -7.52
N PRO A 180 14.00 5.51 -8.16
CA PRO A 180 15.28 5.75 -7.49
C PRO A 180 15.11 6.81 -6.39
N GLN A 181 15.86 6.66 -5.28
CA GLN A 181 15.82 7.54 -4.11
C GLN A 181 15.98 9.04 -4.44
N SER A 182 16.63 9.38 -5.56
CA SER A 182 16.75 10.75 -6.07
C SER A 182 15.43 11.41 -6.49
N GLN A 183 14.36 10.62 -6.66
CA GLN A 183 13.00 11.10 -6.96
C GLN A 183 12.07 11.08 -5.74
N TYR A 184 12.51 10.62 -4.56
CA TYR A 184 11.67 10.63 -3.36
C TYR A 184 11.27 12.06 -2.96
N GLY A 185 10.01 12.24 -2.60
CA GLY A 185 9.38 13.55 -2.36
C GLY A 185 8.86 14.25 -3.62
N ALA A 186 9.09 13.70 -4.83
CA ALA A 186 8.33 14.11 -6.02
C ALA A 186 6.85 13.68 -5.87
N ILE A 187 5.95 14.37 -6.57
CA ILE A 187 4.54 13.96 -6.66
C ILE A 187 4.38 13.17 -7.97
N ILE A 188 3.72 12.01 -7.89
CA ILE A 188 3.59 11.02 -8.96
C ILE A 188 2.15 10.47 -9.00
N GLY A 189 1.80 9.82 -10.10
CA GLY A 189 0.48 9.23 -10.33
C GLY A 189 -0.48 10.14 -11.07
N ASP A 190 -1.66 9.62 -11.40
CA ASP A 190 -2.75 10.33 -12.08
C ASP A 190 -4.07 10.05 -11.35
N GLU A 191 -5.05 10.95 -11.49
CA GLU A 191 -6.38 10.76 -10.92
C GLU A 191 -7.15 9.63 -11.61
N ASP A 192 -6.88 9.35 -12.89
CA ASP A 192 -7.33 8.12 -13.54
C ASP A 192 -6.55 6.91 -13.01
N CYS A 193 -6.95 6.46 -11.82
CA CYS A 193 -6.28 5.39 -11.09
C CYS A 193 -7.21 4.28 -10.55
N LEU A 194 -8.53 4.33 -10.82
CA LEU A 194 -9.52 3.38 -10.26
C LEU A 194 -9.56 2.03 -11.01
N TYR A 195 -8.45 1.31 -10.89
CA TYR A 195 -8.18 0.03 -11.53
C TYR A 195 -7.89 -1.08 -10.51
N LEU A 196 -8.12 -2.32 -10.94
CA LEU A 196 -7.79 -3.53 -10.20
C LEU A 196 -7.03 -4.53 -11.06
N ASN A 197 -6.42 -5.50 -10.38
CA ASN A 197 -5.69 -6.60 -10.99
C ASN A 197 -6.29 -7.93 -10.51
N VAL A 198 -6.24 -8.97 -11.33
CA VAL A 198 -6.75 -10.30 -11.00
C VAL A 198 -5.71 -11.36 -11.37
N TRP A 199 -5.46 -12.31 -10.45
CA TRP A 199 -4.68 -13.53 -10.70
C TRP A 199 -5.59 -14.74 -10.49
N ALA A 200 -5.64 -15.66 -11.45
CA ALA A 200 -6.41 -16.89 -11.35
C ALA A 200 -5.71 -18.08 -12.05
N PRO A 201 -5.88 -19.33 -11.56
CA PRO A 201 -5.35 -20.51 -12.25
C PRO A 201 -5.98 -20.71 -13.64
N SER A 202 -5.16 -20.84 -14.69
CA SER A 202 -5.63 -20.91 -16.08
C SER A 202 -6.16 -22.28 -16.50
N SER A 203 -5.70 -23.35 -15.85
CA SER A 203 -5.88 -24.75 -16.27
C SER A 203 -7.27 -25.35 -15.99
N MET A 204 -8.26 -24.52 -15.67
CA MET A 204 -9.51 -24.94 -15.02
C MET A 204 -10.74 -24.22 -15.62
N PRO A 205 -11.97 -24.76 -15.43
CA PRO A 205 -13.17 -24.23 -16.08
C PRO A 205 -13.44 -22.76 -15.76
N GLU A 206 -14.02 -22.03 -16.72
CA GLU A 206 -14.41 -20.61 -16.57
C GLU A 206 -15.40 -20.40 -15.40
N ILE A 207 -16.14 -21.43 -15.01
CA ILE A 207 -16.99 -21.46 -13.81
C ILE A 207 -16.36 -22.44 -12.82
N ALA A 208 -15.71 -21.88 -11.80
CA ALA A 208 -15.26 -22.58 -10.61
C ALA A 208 -15.60 -21.72 -9.39
N ASP A 209 -16.04 -22.33 -8.29
CA ASP A 209 -16.44 -21.60 -7.08
C ASP A 209 -15.23 -21.44 -6.14
N ARG A 210 -14.17 -20.76 -6.61
CA ARG A 210 -12.94 -20.57 -5.82
C ARG A 210 -13.12 -19.46 -4.77
N PRO A 211 -12.46 -19.55 -3.61
CA PRO A 211 -12.36 -18.41 -2.70
C PRO A 211 -11.68 -17.23 -3.40
N VAL A 212 -12.20 -16.03 -3.16
CA VAL A 212 -11.65 -14.78 -3.66
C VAL A 212 -10.94 -14.08 -2.51
N MET A 213 -9.66 -13.77 -2.66
CA MET A 213 -8.88 -12.97 -1.73
C MET A 213 -8.73 -11.56 -2.30
N PHE A 214 -9.34 -10.58 -1.65
CA PHE A 214 -9.42 -9.18 -2.08
C PHE A 214 -8.50 -8.31 -1.21
N TRP A 215 -7.37 -7.89 -1.79
CA TRP A 215 -6.32 -7.14 -1.12
C TRP A 215 -6.56 -5.63 -1.18
N ILE A 216 -6.42 -4.98 -0.03
CA ILE A 216 -6.41 -3.53 0.14
C ILE A 216 -5.03 -3.13 0.68
N HIS A 217 -4.26 -2.37 -0.09
CA HIS A 217 -2.89 -2.02 0.27
C HIS A 217 -2.79 -1.05 1.46
N GLY A 218 -1.62 -1.04 2.12
CA GLY A 218 -1.26 -0.10 3.17
C GLY A 218 -0.87 1.29 2.65
N GLY A 219 0.01 1.99 3.37
CA GLY A 219 0.54 3.31 2.96
C GLY A 219 -0.19 4.53 3.54
N GLY A 220 -0.74 4.43 4.75
CA GLY A 220 -1.32 5.56 5.48
C GLY A 220 -2.62 6.17 4.89
N ASN A 221 -3.20 5.54 3.85
CA ASN A 221 -4.20 6.14 2.95
C ASN A 221 -3.67 7.36 2.17
N THR A 222 -2.34 7.43 1.97
CA THR A 222 -1.63 8.55 1.31
C THR A 222 -0.65 8.11 0.22
N ILE A 223 -0.14 6.87 0.28
CA ILE A 223 0.73 6.25 -0.72
C ILE A 223 0.30 4.78 -0.95
N GLY A 224 0.90 4.12 -1.94
CA GLY A 224 0.69 2.71 -2.29
C GLY A 224 -0.06 2.50 -3.60
N GLU A 225 -0.03 1.26 -4.10
CA GLU A 225 -0.77 0.80 -5.28
C GLU A 225 -1.02 -0.71 -5.20
N GLY A 226 -2.05 -1.22 -5.87
CA GLY A 226 -2.44 -2.63 -5.79
C GLY A 226 -1.50 -3.58 -6.53
N ILE A 227 -0.80 -3.15 -7.58
CA ILE A 227 -0.02 -4.05 -8.44
C ILE A 227 1.27 -4.57 -7.80
N GLN A 228 1.79 -3.86 -6.78
CA GLN A 228 2.97 -4.28 -6.00
C GLN A 228 2.78 -5.63 -5.28
N TYR A 229 1.53 -6.04 -5.05
CA TYR A 229 1.18 -7.21 -4.26
C TYR A 229 0.87 -8.39 -5.19
N ASN A 230 1.89 -9.17 -5.53
CA ASN A 230 1.78 -10.20 -6.56
C ASN A 230 0.95 -11.42 -6.12
N GLY A 231 -0.32 -11.48 -6.54
CA GLY A 231 -1.23 -12.58 -6.21
C GLY A 231 -0.87 -13.97 -6.79
N LYS A 232 0.17 -14.06 -7.64
CA LYS A 232 0.59 -15.29 -8.34
C LYS A 232 0.79 -16.49 -7.41
N HIS A 233 1.57 -16.33 -6.35
CA HIS A 233 1.97 -17.47 -5.51
C HIS A 233 0.80 -18.01 -4.67
N LEU A 234 -0.11 -17.15 -4.21
CA LEU A 234 -1.36 -17.57 -3.59
C LEU A 234 -2.27 -18.32 -4.58
N ALA A 235 -2.44 -17.80 -5.80
CA ALA A 235 -3.23 -18.44 -6.84
C ALA A 235 -2.66 -19.80 -7.26
N GLU A 236 -1.34 -19.92 -7.38
CA GLU A 236 -0.62 -21.15 -7.72
C GLU A 236 -0.69 -22.20 -6.60
N ARG A 237 -0.23 -21.86 -5.39
CA ARG A 237 -0.11 -22.81 -4.27
C ARG A 237 -1.48 -23.27 -3.75
N TYR A 238 -2.47 -22.36 -3.72
CA TYR A 238 -3.75 -22.62 -3.05
C TYR A 238 -4.98 -22.55 -3.96
N GLY A 239 -4.83 -22.24 -5.25
CA GLY A 239 -5.94 -22.25 -6.19
C GLY A 239 -7.05 -21.24 -5.85
N VAL A 240 -6.72 -20.14 -5.18
CA VAL A 240 -7.62 -19.00 -4.93
C VAL A 240 -7.60 -18.05 -6.13
N VAL A 241 -8.59 -17.16 -6.22
CA VAL A 241 -8.52 -15.98 -7.08
C VAL A 241 -8.06 -14.81 -6.23
N VAL A 242 -7.01 -14.12 -6.64
CA VAL A 242 -6.52 -12.91 -5.93
C VAL A 242 -6.93 -11.67 -6.72
N VAL A 243 -7.47 -10.68 -6.03
CA VAL A 243 -7.79 -9.36 -6.57
C VAL A 243 -7.02 -8.32 -5.76
N THR A 244 -6.29 -7.42 -6.43
CA THR A 244 -5.69 -6.24 -5.78
C THR A 244 -6.24 -4.98 -6.42
N ILE A 245 -6.38 -3.91 -5.65
CA ILE A 245 -7.03 -2.67 -6.10
C ILE A 245 -6.16 -1.44 -5.87
N ASN A 246 -6.33 -0.43 -6.70
CA ASN A 246 -6.05 0.96 -6.35
C ASN A 246 -7.33 1.60 -5.77
N TYR A 247 -7.19 2.62 -4.93
CA TYR A 247 -8.28 3.46 -4.44
C TYR A 247 -7.74 4.89 -4.23
N ARG A 248 -8.59 5.94 -4.32
CA ARG A 248 -8.08 7.32 -4.18
C ARG A 248 -7.41 7.53 -2.82
N LEU A 249 -6.26 8.20 -2.86
CA LEU A 249 -5.40 8.48 -1.71
C LEU A 249 -5.45 9.96 -1.32
N GLY A 250 -4.93 10.29 -0.15
CA GLY A 250 -4.72 11.66 0.28
C GLY A 250 -6.03 12.47 0.32
N PRO A 251 -5.97 13.80 0.07
CA PRO A 251 -7.15 14.66 -0.05
C PRO A 251 -8.03 14.38 -1.29
N LEU A 252 -7.66 13.45 -2.17
CA LEU A 252 -8.55 12.98 -3.24
C LEU A 252 -9.46 11.86 -2.74
N GLY A 253 -8.94 10.98 -1.88
CA GLY A 253 -9.70 9.94 -1.19
C GLY A 253 -10.48 10.44 0.02
N TRP A 254 -9.93 11.40 0.78
CA TRP A 254 -10.51 11.91 2.03
C TRP A 254 -10.45 13.43 2.11
N MET A 255 -11.48 14.11 1.59
CA MET A 255 -11.65 15.56 1.72
C MET A 255 -13.12 15.92 1.83
N ARG A 256 -13.45 16.73 2.84
CA ARG A 256 -14.81 17.14 3.16
C ARG A 256 -14.85 18.63 3.47
N HIS A 257 -15.70 19.39 2.76
CA HIS A 257 -15.90 20.83 2.96
C HIS A 257 -17.31 21.22 2.48
N PRO A 258 -17.99 22.24 3.07
CA PRO A 258 -19.28 22.73 2.59
C PRO A 258 -19.31 23.03 1.08
N ALA A 259 -18.34 23.80 0.56
CA ALA A 259 -18.14 24.05 -0.88
C ALA A 259 -18.24 22.82 -1.80
N LEU A 260 -17.68 21.67 -1.40
CA LEU A 260 -17.70 20.45 -2.22
C LEU A 260 -19.08 19.80 -2.30
N ARG A 261 -19.96 20.11 -1.34
CA ARG A 261 -21.34 19.63 -1.27
C ARG A 261 -22.29 20.40 -2.18
N LEU A 262 -21.90 21.59 -2.67
CA LEU A 262 -22.71 22.35 -3.65
C LEU A 262 -22.93 21.61 -4.97
N THR A 263 -21.95 20.81 -5.40
CA THR A 263 -22.00 20.03 -6.65
C THR A 263 -22.49 18.59 -6.44
N ALA A 264 -22.92 18.23 -5.22
CA ALA A 264 -23.28 16.86 -4.88
C ALA A 264 -24.72 16.50 -5.29
N ASN A 265 -24.89 15.31 -5.89
CA ASN A 265 -26.20 14.86 -6.37
C ASN A 265 -26.97 14.00 -5.35
N ASN A 266 -26.27 13.48 -4.34
CA ASN A 266 -26.76 12.52 -3.36
C ASN A 266 -25.92 12.60 -2.06
N ALA A 267 -26.17 11.72 -1.08
CA ALA A 267 -25.43 11.69 0.19
C ALA A 267 -23.99 11.15 0.05
N LEU A 268 -23.74 10.19 -0.85
CA LEU A 268 -22.40 9.64 -1.13
C LEU A 268 -21.50 10.69 -1.81
N ASP A 269 -22.07 11.62 -2.58
CA ASP A 269 -21.36 12.78 -3.12
C ASP A 269 -21.03 13.86 -2.06
N GLN A 270 -21.53 13.71 -0.81
CA GLN A 270 -21.33 14.65 0.29
C GLN A 270 -20.45 14.10 1.43
N THR A 271 -20.16 12.80 1.44
CA THR A 271 -19.44 12.12 2.55
C THR A 271 -18.05 12.68 2.79
N GLY A 272 -17.24 12.79 1.72
CA GLY A 272 -15.80 12.94 1.82
C GLY A 272 -15.03 11.61 1.94
N ASN A 273 -15.67 10.48 2.26
CA ASN A 273 -15.04 9.15 2.30
C ASN A 273 -14.91 8.50 0.90
N TYR A 274 -14.39 9.24 -0.08
CA TYR A 274 -14.35 8.79 -1.46
C TYR A 274 -13.46 7.55 -1.66
N GLY A 275 -12.31 7.47 -0.99
CA GLY A 275 -11.43 6.30 -1.02
C GLY A 275 -12.10 5.04 -0.46
N THR A 276 -12.89 5.16 0.62
CA THR A 276 -13.69 4.05 1.16
C THR A 276 -14.79 3.61 0.18
N LEU A 277 -15.42 4.56 -0.53
CA LEU A 277 -16.40 4.25 -1.57
C LEU A 277 -15.77 3.61 -2.81
N ASP A 278 -14.52 3.94 -3.15
CA ASP A 278 -13.77 3.28 -4.24
C ASP A 278 -13.58 1.79 -3.94
N ILE A 279 -13.18 1.45 -2.71
CA ILE A 279 -13.05 0.06 -2.24
C ILE A 279 -14.39 -0.68 -2.32
N ILE A 280 -15.49 -0.05 -1.87
CA ILE A 280 -16.86 -0.60 -1.97
C ILE A 280 -17.29 -0.79 -3.43
N ARG A 281 -16.92 0.14 -4.33
CA ARG A 281 -17.21 0.04 -5.77
C ARG A 281 -16.41 -1.08 -6.44
N ALA A 282 -15.15 -1.29 -6.05
CA ALA A 282 -14.33 -2.40 -6.50
C ALA A 282 -14.88 -3.76 -6.01
N LEU A 283 -15.31 -3.87 -4.75
CA LEU A 283 -16.03 -5.05 -4.26
C LEU A 283 -17.36 -5.29 -5.01
N THR A 284 -18.07 -4.23 -5.38
CA THR A 284 -19.28 -4.32 -6.21
C THR A 284 -18.95 -4.83 -7.62
N TRP A 285 -17.78 -4.45 -8.19
CA TRP A 285 -17.28 -5.02 -9.45
C TRP A 285 -16.95 -6.51 -9.29
N VAL A 286 -16.29 -6.91 -8.19
CA VAL A 286 -15.98 -8.31 -7.88
C VAL A 286 -17.28 -9.13 -7.80
N LYS A 287 -18.29 -8.66 -7.07
CA LYS A 287 -19.60 -9.32 -6.97
C LYS A 287 -20.30 -9.52 -8.33
N GLY A 288 -20.08 -8.63 -9.29
CA GLY A 288 -20.62 -8.75 -10.65
C GLY A 288 -19.80 -9.66 -11.58
N ASN A 289 -18.48 -9.58 -11.50
CA ASN A 289 -17.56 -10.07 -12.53
C ASN A 289 -16.71 -11.28 -12.12
N ILE A 290 -16.43 -11.51 -10.83
CA ILE A 290 -15.35 -12.43 -10.41
C ILE A 290 -15.57 -13.90 -10.80
N LYS A 291 -16.83 -14.31 -10.97
CA LYS A 291 -17.22 -15.63 -11.51
C LYS A 291 -16.59 -15.95 -12.86
N HIS A 292 -16.33 -14.95 -13.72
CA HIS A 292 -15.70 -15.16 -15.02
C HIS A 292 -14.21 -15.51 -14.88
N PHE A 293 -13.58 -15.11 -13.77
CA PHE A 293 -12.21 -15.49 -13.42
C PHE A 293 -12.17 -16.81 -12.62
N GLY A 294 -13.31 -17.52 -12.51
CA GLY A 294 -13.45 -18.73 -11.71
C GLY A 294 -13.41 -18.47 -10.20
N GLY A 295 -13.88 -17.31 -9.73
CA GLY A 295 -14.03 -16.98 -8.30
C GLY A 295 -15.49 -16.93 -7.85
N ASP A 296 -15.76 -17.36 -6.62
CA ASP A 296 -17.08 -17.31 -6.01
C ASP A 296 -17.34 -15.94 -5.35
N ALA A 297 -18.33 -15.22 -5.88
CA ALA A 297 -18.80 -13.95 -5.33
C ALA A 297 -19.46 -14.09 -3.94
N ALA A 298 -19.85 -15.30 -3.53
CA ALA A 298 -20.34 -15.65 -2.19
C ALA A 298 -19.21 -16.15 -1.25
N ASN A 299 -17.95 -16.12 -1.69
CA ASN A 299 -16.79 -16.53 -0.90
C ASN A 299 -15.62 -15.55 -1.03
N VAL A 300 -15.90 -14.28 -0.76
CA VAL A 300 -14.93 -13.17 -0.79
C VAL A 300 -14.35 -12.90 0.60
N THR A 301 -13.03 -12.92 0.71
CA THR A 301 -12.26 -12.51 1.91
C THR A 301 -11.59 -11.18 1.63
N VAL A 302 -11.93 -10.14 2.38
CA VAL A 302 -11.19 -8.87 2.35
C VAL A 302 -10.01 -8.97 3.30
N PHE A 303 -8.82 -8.59 2.83
CA PHE A 303 -7.61 -8.54 3.63
C PHE A 303 -6.77 -7.33 3.25
N GLY A 304 -6.01 -6.82 4.21
CA GLY A 304 -5.19 -5.64 4.03
C GLY A 304 -4.26 -5.43 5.20
N GLU A 305 -3.25 -4.59 5.00
CA GLU A 305 -2.24 -4.23 6.01
C GLU A 305 -2.27 -2.73 6.31
N SER A 306 -1.93 -2.34 7.54
CA SER A 306 -1.80 -0.94 7.99
C SER A 306 -3.05 -0.08 7.72
N ALA A 307 -2.98 0.84 6.76
CA ALA A 307 -4.13 1.62 6.32
C ALA A 307 -5.17 0.78 5.56
N GLY A 308 -4.73 -0.22 4.79
CA GLY A 308 -5.59 -1.22 4.16
C GLY A 308 -6.32 -2.08 5.18
N ALA A 309 -5.66 -2.48 6.26
CA ALA A 309 -6.32 -3.12 7.42
C ALA A 309 -7.31 -2.18 8.11
N SER A 310 -6.96 -0.90 8.27
CA SER A 310 -7.88 0.13 8.78
C SER A 310 -9.11 0.29 7.86
N ASN A 311 -8.95 0.10 6.54
CA ASN A 311 -10.05 0.04 5.58
C ASN A 311 -10.85 -1.27 5.66
N VAL A 312 -10.24 -2.43 5.97
CA VAL A 312 -10.98 -3.66 6.27
C VAL A 312 -11.90 -3.45 7.49
N LEU A 313 -11.42 -2.77 8.53
CA LEU A 313 -12.22 -2.40 9.69
C LEU A 313 -13.36 -1.42 9.34
N THR A 314 -13.17 -0.53 8.36
CA THR A 314 -14.25 0.37 7.90
C THR A 314 -15.28 -0.35 7.02
N LEU A 315 -14.89 -1.36 6.24
CA LEU A 315 -15.81 -2.25 5.54
C LEU A 315 -16.63 -3.11 6.52
N LEU A 316 -16.03 -3.60 7.61
CA LEU A 316 -16.77 -4.26 8.68
C LEU A 316 -17.83 -3.33 9.26
N ALA A 317 -17.51 -2.07 9.54
CA ALA A 317 -18.43 -1.10 10.13
C ALA A 317 -19.45 -0.47 9.16
N SER A 318 -19.18 -0.45 7.84
CA SER A 318 -20.01 0.27 6.88
C SER A 318 -21.26 -0.52 6.48
N PRO A 319 -22.49 0.04 6.63
CA PRO A 319 -23.70 -0.60 6.12
C PRO A 319 -23.74 -0.67 4.58
N LEU A 320 -22.90 0.10 3.89
CA LEU A 320 -22.79 0.08 2.43
C LEU A 320 -22.00 -1.13 1.90
N ALA A 321 -21.27 -1.83 2.77
CA ALA A 321 -20.46 -3.00 2.42
C ALA A 321 -21.16 -4.35 2.69
N THR A 322 -22.41 -4.33 3.16
CA THR A 322 -23.20 -5.54 3.44
C THR A 322 -23.34 -6.44 2.20
N ASP A 323 -23.20 -7.75 2.39
CA ASP A 323 -23.19 -8.78 1.35
C ASP A 323 -22.13 -8.61 0.25
N LEU A 324 -21.09 -7.80 0.45
CA LEU A 324 -19.97 -7.66 -0.51
C LEU A 324 -18.76 -8.55 -0.16
N PHE A 325 -18.65 -8.97 1.09
CA PHE A 325 -17.58 -9.84 1.58
C PHE A 325 -18.12 -10.76 2.69
N HIS A 326 -17.38 -11.83 2.96
CA HIS A 326 -17.83 -12.99 3.73
C HIS A 326 -16.87 -13.36 4.86
N ARG A 327 -15.65 -12.80 4.83
CA ARG A 327 -14.53 -12.97 5.77
C ARG A 327 -13.66 -11.71 5.76
N ALA A 328 -13.00 -11.40 6.87
CA ALA A 328 -12.11 -10.24 7.00
C ALA A 328 -10.76 -10.60 7.63
N VAL A 329 -9.68 -9.95 7.19
CA VAL A 329 -8.36 -10.01 7.83
C VAL A 329 -7.78 -8.59 7.96
N SER A 330 -7.53 -8.15 9.19
CA SER A 330 -6.94 -6.83 9.50
C SER A 330 -5.54 -7.00 10.07
N GLN A 331 -4.53 -6.76 9.24
CA GLN A 331 -3.11 -6.87 9.60
C GLN A 331 -2.57 -5.51 10.04
N SER A 332 -2.23 -5.35 11.32
CA SER A 332 -1.67 -4.09 11.87
C SER A 332 -2.57 -2.85 11.71
N GLY A 333 -3.88 -3.06 11.61
CA GLY A 333 -4.89 -2.02 11.44
C GLY A 333 -5.07 -1.09 12.63
N SER A 334 -5.73 0.06 12.42
CA SER A 334 -5.93 1.09 13.45
C SER A 334 -7.37 1.58 13.54
N LEU A 335 -7.82 1.87 14.76
CA LEU A 335 -9.15 2.41 15.06
C LEU A 335 -9.21 3.95 15.02
N GLN A 336 -8.47 4.59 14.11
CA GLN A 336 -8.42 6.06 14.00
C GLN A 336 -9.37 6.58 12.91
N TRP A 337 -10.59 6.93 13.32
CA TRP A 337 -11.62 7.54 12.45
C TRP A 337 -11.89 8.98 12.87
N SER A 338 -11.79 9.93 11.94
CA SER A 338 -11.98 11.35 12.23
C SER A 338 -13.45 11.75 12.34
N THR A 339 -13.75 12.68 13.25
CA THR A 339 -15.04 13.39 13.31
C THR A 339 -15.18 14.38 12.14
N ILE A 340 -16.42 14.77 11.84
CA ILE A 340 -16.68 15.87 10.88
C ILE A 340 -16.02 17.18 11.33
N ALA A 341 -15.96 17.47 12.63
CA ALA A 341 -15.29 18.66 13.14
C ALA A 341 -13.78 18.64 12.84
N GLU A 342 -13.10 17.52 13.13
CA GLU A 342 -11.68 17.32 12.81
C GLU A 342 -11.40 17.43 11.31
N ALA A 343 -12.33 16.96 10.47
CA ALA A 343 -12.24 17.03 9.02
C ALA A 343 -12.49 18.44 8.46
N GLU A 344 -13.42 19.22 9.03
CA GLU A 344 -13.89 20.49 8.42
C GLU A 344 -13.44 21.77 9.13
N ASN A 345 -13.35 21.84 10.46
CA ASN A 345 -13.26 23.13 11.17
C ASN A 345 -11.83 23.73 11.15
N TYR A 346 -11.66 25.01 11.49
CA TYR A 346 -10.30 25.51 11.75
C TYR A 346 -9.76 24.96 13.09
N ASN A 347 -8.44 24.77 13.19
CA ASN A 347 -7.77 24.20 14.37
C ASN A 347 -7.78 25.11 15.62
N ASP A 348 -8.19 26.37 15.44
CA ASP A 348 -8.29 27.43 16.45
C ASP A 348 -9.75 27.80 16.79
N GLU A 349 -10.74 27.00 16.39
CA GLU A 349 -12.13 27.14 16.83
C GLU A 349 -12.42 26.56 18.23
N VAL A 350 -13.64 26.79 18.73
CA VAL A 350 -14.12 26.19 19.99
C VAL A 350 -14.27 24.67 19.86
N VAL A 351 -14.86 24.22 18.74
CA VAL A 351 -14.85 22.82 18.33
C VAL A 351 -13.79 22.69 17.25
N LYS A 352 -12.56 22.36 17.67
CA LYS A 352 -11.37 22.42 16.81
C LYS A 352 -11.43 21.42 15.66
N GLY A 353 -10.95 21.84 14.50
CA GLY A 353 -10.52 20.94 13.45
C GLY A 353 -9.14 20.34 13.71
N GLY A 354 -8.79 19.32 12.93
CA GLY A 354 -7.43 18.79 12.87
C GLY A 354 -6.46 19.81 12.29
N SER A 355 -5.15 19.61 12.50
CA SER A 355 -4.11 20.47 11.94
C SER A 355 -4.10 20.51 10.41
N ARG A 356 -4.67 19.48 9.75
CA ARG A 356 -4.86 19.37 8.30
C ARG A 356 -6.33 19.16 7.92
N SER A 357 -7.25 19.80 8.64
CA SER A 357 -8.65 19.89 8.19
C SER A 357 -8.75 20.56 6.83
N SER A 358 -9.86 20.39 6.13
CA SER A 358 -10.07 20.98 4.80
C SER A 358 -9.89 22.50 4.81
N ARG A 359 -10.30 23.19 5.88
CA ARG A 359 -10.13 24.64 6.02
C ARG A 359 -8.67 25.07 6.25
N GLU A 360 -7.87 24.28 6.96
CA GLU A 360 -6.42 24.54 7.05
C GLU A 360 -5.72 24.27 5.73
N VAL A 361 -6.08 23.18 5.04
CA VAL A 361 -5.55 22.84 3.71
C VAL A 361 -5.87 23.95 2.69
N ILE A 362 -7.09 24.49 2.69
CA ILE A 362 -7.45 25.64 1.85
C ILE A 362 -6.68 26.91 2.27
N ASN A 363 -6.41 27.13 3.57
CA ASN A 363 -5.56 28.25 4.00
C ASN A 363 -4.15 28.12 3.41
N ASP A 364 -3.53 26.94 3.52
CA ASP A 364 -2.19 26.68 2.99
C ASP A 364 -2.16 26.82 1.46
N LEU A 365 -3.20 26.37 0.75
CA LEU A 365 -3.35 26.55 -0.71
C LEU A 365 -3.47 28.03 -1.09
N LEU A 366 -4.25 28.84 -0.36
CA LEU A 366 -4.36 30.29 -0.59
C LEU A 366 -3.03 31.02 -0.37
N VAL A 367 -2.22 30.57 0.61
CA VAL A 367 -0.85 31.09 0.82
C VAL A 367 0.08 30.68 -0.31
N ASN A 368 0.09 29.40 -0.69
CA ASN A 368 0.92 28.89 -1.80
C ASN A 368 0.55 29.53 -3.16
N ALA A 369 -0.72 29.87 -3.38
CA ALA A 369 -1.18 30.63 -4.54
C ALA A 369 -0.82 32.12 -4.50
N GLY A 370 -0.22 32.62 -3.42
CA GLY A 370 0.13 34.03 -3.24
C GLY A 370 -1.07 34.96 -3.00
N LEU A 371 -2.24 34.41 -2.68
CA LEU A 371 -3.48 35.16 -2.43
C LEU A 371 -3.55 35.70 -1.00
N ALA A 372 -2.73 35.16 -0.09
CA ALA A 372 -2.54 35.63 1.28
C ALA A 372 -1.08 35.47 1.73
N GLY A 373 -0.58 36.37 2.59
CA GLY A 373 0.80 36.31 3.11
C GLY A 373 0.96 35.48 4.39
N SER A 374 -0.13 35.01 4.99
CA SER A 374 -0.11 34.19 6.21
C SER A 374 -1.41 33.40 6.40
N ARG A 375 -1.39 32.35 7.25
CA ARG A 375 -2.60 31.61 7.66
C ARG A 375 -3.73 32.54 8.12
N SER A 376 -3.41 33.58 8.89
CA SER A 376 -4.42 34.52 9.43
C SER A 376 -5.11 35.33 8.34
N GLU A 377 -4.34 35.76 7.32
CA GLU A 377 -4.88 36.44 6.14
C GLU A 377 -5.65 35.47 5.25
N ALA A 378 -5.16 34.24 5.05
CA ALA A 378 -5.82 33.20 4.28
C ALA A 378 -7.16 32.80 4.89
N LYS A 379 -7.23 32.64 6.22
CA LYS A 379 -8.46 32.40 6.97
C LYS A 379 -9.45 33.56 6.82
N ALA A 380 -8.98 34.81 6.90
CA ALA A 380 -9.84 35.98 6.70
C ALA A 380 -10.38 36.06 5.26
N LEU A 381 -9.56 35.74 4.26
CA LEU A 381 -9.95 35.64 2.85
C LEU A 381 -10.98 34.52 2.65
N GLN A 382 -10.70 33.31 3.13
CA GLN A 382 -11.58 32.14 3.03
C GLN A 382 -12.95 32.39 3.68
N ILE A 383 -13.00 33.08 4.84
CA ILE A 383 -14.26 33.49 5.49
C ILE A 383 -15.05 34.52 4.65
N SER A 384 -14.38 35.30 3.81
CA SER A 384 -15.03 36.28 2.92
C SER A 384 -15.47 35.71 1.57
N MET A 385 -14.97 34.53 1.19
CA MET A 385 -15.36 33.81 -0.02
C MET A 385 -16.70 33.10 0.17
N THR A 386 -17.47 33.02 -0.91
CA THR A 386 -18.63 32.13 -1.02
C THR A 386 -18.19 30.67 -1.15
N ASP A 387 -19.08 29.73 -0.79
CA ASP A 387 -18.81 28.29 -1.00
C ASP A 387 -18.62 27.97 -2.50
N GLU A 388 -19.26 28.72 -3.41
CA GLU A 388 -19.04 28.64 -4.86
C GLU A 388 -17.60 29.05 -5.25
N GLU A 389 -17.07 30.14 -4.67
CA GLU A 389 -15.69 30.59 -4.93
C GLU A 389 -14.65 29.63 -4.35
N VAL A 390 -14.88 29.09 -3.14
CA VAL A 390 -14.01 28.07 -2.52
C VAL A 390 -14.04 26.78 -3.34
N GLY A 391 -15.22 26.36 -3.81
CA GLY A 391 -15.38 25.20 -4.68
C GLY A 391 -14.63 25.38 -6.00
N ALA A 392 -14.83 26.52 -6.67
CA ALA A 392 -14.13 26.85 -7.90
C ALA A 392 -12.61 26.90 -7.73
N PHE A 393 -12.11 27.44 -6.60
CA PHE A 393 -10.68 27.44 -6.27
C PHE A 393 -10.13 26.02 -6.08
N LEU A 394 -10.84 25.16 -5.36
CA LEU A 394 -10.45 23.77 -5.12
C LEU A 394 -10.41 22.94 -6.42
N TYR A 395 -11.45 23.01 -7.25
CA TYR A 395 -11.50 22.27 -8.53
C TYR A 395 -10.47 22.78 -9.56
N GLN A 396 -9.91 23.99 -9.39
CA GLN A 396 -8.82 24.51 -10.23
C GLN A 396 -7.42 24.02 -9.81
N GLN A 397 -7.25 23.44 -8.61
CA GLN A 397 -5.95 22.92 -8.21
C GLN A 397 -5.60 21.66 -9.00
N THR A 398 -4.34 21.50 -9.39
CA THR A 398 -3.82 20.20 -9.86
C THR A 398 -3.53 19.28 -8.67
N PRO A 399 -3.42 17.94 -8.87
CA PRO A 399 -3.01 17.03 -7.80
C PRO A 399 -1.67 17.42 -7.15
N GLU A 400 -0.72 17.95 -7.93
CA GLU A 400 0.57 18.42 -7.42
C GLU A 400 0.41 19.64 -6.51
N GLN A 401 -0.41 20.62 -6.89
CA GLN A 401 -0.70 21.79 -6.06
C GLN A 401 -1.42 21.40 -4.77
N LEU A 402 -2.36 20.45 -4.85
CA LEU A 402 -3.11 19.93 -3.72
C LEU A 402 -2.22 19.15 -2.73
N LEU A 403 -1.25 18.37 -3.22
CA LEU A 403 -0.33 17.62 -2.37
C LEU A 403 0.82 18.48 -1.84
N ALA A 404 1.25 19.52 -2.54
CA ALA A 404 2.38 20.39 -2.15
C ALA A 404 2.19 21.22 -0.86
N VAL A 405 0.99 21.23 -0.25
CA VAL A 405 0.78 21.82 1.09
C VAL A 405 1.05 20.83 2.23
N TYR A 406 1.17 19.54 1.94
CA TYR A 406 1.47 18.49 2.91
C TYR A 406 2.98 18.23 3.04
N ASP A 407 3.37 17.64 4.16
CA ASP A 407 4.76 17.22 4.41
C ASP A 407 4.86 15.70 4.22
N GLY A 408 5.38 15.28 3.07
CA GLY A 408 5.62 13.88 2.71
C GLY A 408 6.93 13.30 3.25
N ALA A 409 7.60 13.95 4.21
CA ALA A 409 8.92 13.52 4.72
C ALA A 409 8.95 12.09 5.28
N PHE A 410 7.81 11.51 5.66
CA PHE A 410 7.74 10.18 6.24
C PHE A 410 7.57 9.09 5.16
N ALA A 411 8.61 8.90 4.37
CA ALA A 411 8.64 7.97 3.23
C ALA A 411 7.51 8.19 2.19
N GLY A 412 7.04 9.43 2.05
CA GLY A 412 5.91 9.84 1.21
C GLY A 412 4.57 9.96 1.95
N MET A 413 4.44 9.36 3.13
CA MET A 413 3.22 9.48 3.94
C MET A 413 3.12 10.84 4.65
N PHE A 414 1.88 11.29 4.86
CA PHE A 414 1.56 12.52 5.57
C PHE A 414 0.30 12.37 6.43
N SER A 415 0.15 13.20 7.46
CA SER A 415 -1.02 13.17 8.33
C SER A 415 -2.19 13.99 7.76
N MET A 416 -3.38 13.39 7.72
CA MET A 416 -4.64 14.03 7.38
C MET A 416 -5.82 13.39 8.15
N PRO A 417 -6.90 14.14 8.43
CA PRO A 417 -8.19 13.57 8.79
C PRO A 417 -8.68 12.61 7.70
N ARG A 418 -9.20 11.45 8.10
CA ARG A 418 -9.63 10.38 7.19
C ARG A 418 -10.61 9.45 7.87
N LEU A 419 -11.27 8.59 7.10
CA LEU A 419 -12.28 7.63 7.59
C LEU A 419 -13.34 8.36 8.43
N PHE A 420 -14.02 9.31 7.79
CA PHE A 420 -14.95 10.23 8.44
C PHE A 420 -16.16 9.51 8.99
N ARG A 421 -16.40 9.70 10.28
CA ARG A 421 -17.64 9.35 10.97
C ARG A 421 -18.73 10.31 10.55
N ASP A 422 -19.57 9.90 9.61
CA ASP A 422 -20.43 10.82 8.84
C ASP A 422 -21.91 10.43 8.75
N ASP A 423 -22.27 9.29 9.35
CA ASP A 423 -23.59 8.67 9.35
C ASP A 423 -24.15 8.34 7.95
N VAL A 424 -23.26 8.22 6.96
CA VAL A 424 -23.58 7.86 5.56
C VAL A 424 -22.74 6.68 5.09
N VAL A 425 -21.42 6.77 5.24
CA VAL A 425 -20.47 5.70 4.91
C VAL A 425 -20.02 4.99 6.18
N LEU A 426 -19.79 5.72 7.28
CA LEU A 426 -19.44 5.17 8.58
C LEU A 426 -20.35 5.75 9.69
N PRO A 427 -20.76 4.95 10.69
CA PRO A 427 -21.54 5.44 11.83
C PRO A 427 -20.88 6.64 12.52
N ASP A 428 -21.65 7.60 13.05
CA ASP A 428 -21.11 8.63 13.94
C ASP A 428 -20.86 8.13 15.38
N GLU A 429 -20.10 7.05 15.47
CA GLU A 429 -19.65 6.43 16.71
C GLU A 429 -18.14 6.19 16.65
N THR A 430 -17.51 5.97 17.82
CA THR A 430 -16.13 5.50 17.82
C THR A 430 -16.09 4.06 17.29
N PRO A 431 -15.06 3.67 16.52
CA PRO A 431 -14.90 2.32 15.98
C PRO A 431 -15.13 1.21 17.01
N LEU A 432 -14.56 1.36 18.21
CA LEU A 432 -14.70 0.37 19.29
C LEU A 432 -16.15 0.28 19.81
N SER A 433 -16.92 1.37 19.81
CA SER A 433 -18.36 1.36 20.13
C SER A 433 -19.15 0.57 19.08
N VAL A 434 -18.85 0.78 17.79
CA VAL A 434 -19.49 0.03 16.69
C VAL A 434 -19.29 -1.48 16.88
N PHE A 435 -18.05 -1.94 17.08
CA PHE A 435 -17.78 -3.36 17.31
C PHE A 435 -18.40 -3.89 18.62
N ALA A 436 -18.30 -3.13 19.72
CA ALA A 436 -18.87 -3.54 21.01
C ALA A 436 -20.42 -3.54 21.02
N SER A 437 -21.07 -2.81 20.12
CA SER A 437 -22.53 -2.79 19.97
C SER A 437 -23.09 -3.99 19.19
N GLY A 438 -22.27 -4.61 18.33
CA GLY A 438 -22.70 -5.65 17.39
C GLY A 438 -23.25 -5.12 16.06
N ASN A 439 -23.38 -3.79 15.89
CA ASN A 439 -23.95 -3.15 14.69
C ASN A 439 -22.93 -3.01 13.55
N TYR A 440 -22.43 -4.14 13.06
CA TYR A 440 -21.45 -4.21 11.97
C TYR A 440 -21.65 -5.48 11.13
N ASN A 441 -20.95 -5.61 10.01
CA ASN A 441 -20.95 -6.81 9.16
C ASN A 441 -20.22 -7.96 9.88
N GLN A 442 -20.96 -8.75 10.67
CA GLN A 442 -20.42 -9.88 11.44
C GLN A 442 -20.04 -11.06 10.54
N VAL A 443 -18.76 -11.13 10.19
CA VAL A 443 -18.14 -12.23 9.43
C VAL A 443 -17.00 -12.85 10.24
N PRO A 444 -16.53 -14.07 9.92
CA PRO A 444 -15.28 -14.56 10.47
C PRO A 444 -14.15 -13.57 10.21
N THR A 445 -13.38 -13.27 11.26
CA THR A 445 -12.37 -12.19 11.25
C THR A 445 -11.05 -12.67 11.85
N ILE A 446 -9.95 -12.46 11.13
CA ILE A 446 -8.59 -12.49 11.68
C ILE A 446 -8.16 -11.05 11.98
N LEU A 447 -7.58 -10.85 13.15
CA LEU A 447 -6.92 -9.62 13.58
C LEU A 447 -5.46 -9.96 13.90
N GLY A 448 -4.54 -9.03 13.76
CA GLY A 448 -3.19 -9.25 14.24
C GLY A 448 -2.26 -8.08 14.04
N THR A 449 -1.06 -8.24 14.56
CA THR A 449 0.02 -7.25 14.54
C THR A 449 1.36 -7.97 14.44
N ASN A 450 2.42 -7.21 14.19
CA ASN A 450 3.77 -7.73 14.31
C ASN A 450 4.28 -7.46 15.75
N ARG A 451 5.36 -8.10 16.17
CA ARG A 451 5.93 -7.94 17.54
C ARG A 451 6.57 -6.56 17.73
N ASP A 452 7.16 -6.02 16.68
CA ASP A 452 8.02 -4.84 16.68
C ASP A 452 7.53 -3.74 15.72
N GLU A 453 6.20 -3.63 15.54
CA GLU A 453 5.49 -2.65 14.70
C GLU A 453 6.20 -1.30 14.54
N SER A 454 6.60 -0.70 15.66
CA SER A 454 7.14 0.66 15.68
C SER A 454 8.55 0.78 15.11
N ARG A 455 9.31 -0.32 14.96
CA ARG A 455 10.73 -0.27 14.57
C ARG A 455 10.96 0.21 13.16
N LEU A 456 10.11 -0.16 12.19
CA LEU A 456 10.16 0.39 10.83
C LEU A 456 10.15 1.93 10.85
N PHE A 457 9.22 2.49 11.62
CA PHE A 457 9.00 3.92 11.76
C PHE A 457 10.14 4.60 12.53
N MET A 458 10.57 4.00 13.63
CA MET A 458 11.68 4.49 14.44
C MET A 458 13.03 4.39 13.72
N ALA A 459 13.21 3.44 12.80
CA ALA A 459 14.42 3.33 11.98
C ALA A 459 14.61 4.54 11.05
N LEU A 460 13.50 5.11 10.56
CA LEU A 460 13.46 6.28 9.69
C LEU A 460 13.43 7.63 10.45
N ASP A 461 13.05 7.62 11.73
CA ASP A 461 12.92 8.83 12.55
C ASP A 461 14.29 9.32 13.11
N PRO A 462 14.73 10.54 12.77
CA PRO A 462 15.99 11.12 13.25
C PRO A 462 16.02 11.37 14.76
N THR A 463 14.93 11.20 15.51
CA THR A 463 14.93 11.15 16.99
C THR A 463 15.68 9.90 17.47
N TYR A 464 15.46 8.76 16.82
CA TYR A 464 15.91 7.44 17.27
C TYR A 464 17.17 6.96 16.54
N THR A 465 17.35 7.29 15.26
CA THR A 465 18.52 6.89 14.46
C THR A 465 19.33 8.07 13.94
N THR A 466 20.52 7.74 13.42
CA THR A 466 21.31 8.61 12.54
C THR A 466 21.77 7.80 11.34
N VAL A 467 21.73 8.37 10.14
CA VAL A 467 22.14 7.65 8.92
C VAL A 467 23.63 7.88 8.62
N ILE A 468 24.38 6.81 8.38
CA ILE A 468 25.75 6.87 7.85
C ILE A 468 25.73 6.59 6.34
N ALA A 469 26.51 7.38 5.59
CA ALA A 469 26.66 7.29 4.14
C ALA A 469 25.34 7.30 3.35
N ASN A 470 24.31 7.97 3.89
CA ASN A 470 22.94 8.02 3.36
C ASN A 470 22.26 6.65 3.18
N LEU A 471 22.81 5.58 3.78
CA LEU A 471 22.39 4.20 3.51
C LEU A 471 22.09 3.39 4.79
N ILE A 472 22.88 3.55 5.85
CA ILE A 472 22.80 2.69 7.04
C ILE A 472 22.26 3.49 8.23
N PRO A 473 21.02 3.26 8.70
CA PRO A 473 20.52 3.83 9.94
C PRO A 473 21.21 3.16 11.15
N ILE A 474 21.64 3.98 12.11
CA ILE A 474 22.30 3.56 13.34
C ILE A 474 21.51 4.07 14.53
N ILE A 475 21.12 3.16 15.41
CA ILE A 475 20.38 3.45 16.64
C ILE A 475 21.24 4.33 17.57
N LYS A 476 20.70 5.48 17.99
CA LYS A 476 21.39 6.43 18.87
C LYS A 476 21.54 5.92 20.30
N ASN A 477 20.50 5.28 20.84
CA ASN A 477 20.50 4.65 22.15
C ASN A 477 19.69 3.35 22.09
N LYS A 478 20.36 2.20 22.20
CA LYS A 478 19.71 0.87 22.13
C LYS A 478 18.70 0.64 23.25
N GLY A 479 18.93 1.16 24.46
CA GLY A 479 18.01 0.99 25.59
C GLY A 479 16.69 1.71 25.36
N ASP A 480 16.77 3.01 25.06
CA ASP A 480 15.59 3.83 24.76
C ASP A 480 14.85 3.33 23.51
N TYR A 481 15.58 2.86 22.50
CA TYR A 481 15.00 2.31 21.27
C TYR A 481 14.17 1.04 21.55
N VAL A 482 14.75 0.06 22.24
CA VAL A 482 14.04 -1.19 22.57
C VAL A 482 12.84 -0.93 23.49
N LEU A 483 12.97 -0.06 24.50
CA LEU A 483 11.86 0.27 25.40
C LEU A 483 10.76 1.06 24.69
N THR A 484 11.11 2.06 23.88
CA THR A 484 10.11 2.80 23.07
C THR A 484 9.37 1.82 22.18
N SER A 485 10.10 1.06 21.36
CA SER A 485 9.57 0.03 20.46
C SER A 485 8.61 -0.92 21.16
N LYS A 486 8.98 -1.42 22.35
CA LYS A 486 8.11 -2.30 23.13
C LYS A 486 6.78 -1.61 23.45
N TYR A 487 6.81 -0.48 24.15
CA TYR A 487 5.56 0.14 24.62
C TYR A 487 4.70 0.66 23.46
N THR A 488 5.28 1.20 22.39
CA THR A 488 4.51 1.68 21.23
C THR A 488 3.96 0.55 20.36
N SER A 489 4.66 -0.59 20.25
CA SER A 489 4.17 -1.79 19.51
C SER A 489 3.14 -2.59 20.32
N ASP A 490 3.35 -2.75 21.64
CA ASP A 490 2.32 -3.28 22.54
C ASP A 490 1.03 -2.42 22.42
N ALA A 491 1.16 -1.08 22.38
CA ALA A 491 0.03 -0.17 22.20
C ALA A 491 -0.60 -0.24 20.80
N TRP A 492 0.13 -0.75 19.80
CA TRP A 492 -0.41 -1.06 18.49
C TRP A 492 -1.27 -2.33 18.55
N LYS A 493 -0.79 -3.40 19.20
CA LYS A 493 -1.58 -4.64 19.39
C LYS A 493 -2.85 -4.43 20.21
N ILE A 494 -2.79 -3.60 21.27
CA ILE A 494 -3.98 -3.19 22.04
C ILE A 494 -5.07 -2.64 21.09
N ARG A 495 -4.72 -1.65 20.28
CA ARG A 495 -5.68 -0.91 19.43
C ARG A 495 -6.02 -1.60 18.11
N GLY A 496 -5.14 -2.46 17.60
CA GLY A 496 -5.23 -3.10 16.28
C GLY A 496 -5.70 -4.57 16.31
N ALA A 497 -5.67 -5.20 17.49
CA ALA A 497 -6.13 -6.57 17.66
C ALA A 497 -6.92 -6.80 18.96
N ASP A 498 -6.34 -6.51 20.13
CA ASP A 498 -6.86 -7.02 21.41
C ASP A 498 -8.19 -6.36 21.85
N GLU A 499 -8.29 -5.02 21.80
CA GLU A 499 -9.55 -4.29 22.09
C GLU A 499 -10.66 -4.66 21.08
N ILE A 500 -10.28 -4.88 19.82
CA ILE A 500 -11.21 -5.26 18.75
C ILE A 500 -11.73 -6.69 18.95
N ALA A 501 -10.84 -7.62 19.29
CA ALA A 501 -11.18 -9.03 19.52
C ALA A 501 -12.14 -9.18 20.71
N GLU A 502 -11.86 -8.49 21.82
CA GLU A 502 -12.75 -8.45 22.99
C GLU A 502 -14.14 -7.88 22.64
N ALA A 503 -14.18 -6.81 21.85
CA ALA A 503 -15.43 -6.20 21.41
C ALA A 503 -16.25 -7.11 20.49
N MET A 504 -15.62 -7.76 19.51
CA MET A 504 -16.28 -8.64 18.53
C MET A 504 -16.73 -9.98 19.13
N GLN A 505 -15.91 -10.62 19.98
CA GLN A 505 -16.17 -11.98 20.50
C GLN A 505 -17.51 -12.10 21.24
N ARG A 506 -18.00 -11.00 21.82
CA ARG A 506 -19.30 -10.94 22.51
C ARG A 506 -20.50 -11.12 21.57
N HIS A 507 -20.34 -10.83 20.28
CA HIS A 507 -21.38 -10.91 19.26
C HIS A 507 -21.16 -12.05 18.25
N GLN A 508 -19.90 -12.37 17.94
CA GLN A 508 -19.52 -13.45 17.01
C GLN A 508 -18.57 -14.49 17.67
N PRO A 509 -19.02 -15.20 18.72
CA PRO A 509 -18.16 -16.08 19.49
C PRO A 509 -17.66 -17.27 18.65
N GLY A 510 -16.34 -17.48 18.65
CA GLY A 510 -15.71 -18.61 17.97
C GLY A 510 -15.36 -18.38 16.50
N SER A 511 -15.54 -17.15 15.98
CA SER A 511 -15.12 -16.75 14.64
C SER A 511 -14.26 -15.48 14.62
N VAL A 512 -13.63 -15.16 15.75
CA VAL A 512 -12.58 -14.13 15.87
C VAL A 512 -11.26 -14.85 16.15
N TYR A 513 -10.20 -14.46 15.46
CA TYR A 513 -8.87 -15.06 15.59
C TYR A 513 -7.83 -13.94 15.72
N VAL A 514 -6.86 -14.09 16.63
CA VAL A 514 -5.76 -13.12 16.79
C VAL A 514 -4.43 -13.79 16.49
N TYR A 515 -3.54 -13.11 15.77
CA TYR A 515 -2.13 -13.51 15.61
C TYR A 515 -1.14 -12.43 16.05
N ARG A 516 0.10 -12.83 16.32
CA ARG A 516 1.28 -11.95 16.29
C ARG A 516 2.37 -12.56 15.43
N PHE A 517 2.97 -11.76 14.56
CA PHE A 517 4.14 -12.15 13.77
C PHE A 517 5.41 -11.75 14.51
N ASP A 518 6.30 -12.71 14.75
CA ASP A 518 7.44 -12.58 15.68
C ASP A 518 8.82 -12.74 15.02
N TRP A 519 8.86 -13.20 13.77
CA TRP A 519 10.06 -13.44 12.94
C TRP A 519 11.12 -12.33 13.03
N ASP A 520 12.34 -12.68 13.43
CA ASP A 520 13.45 -11.70 13.62
C ASP A 520 14.87 -12.20 13.28
N GLU A 521 15.03 -13.29 12.52
CA GLU A 521 16.36 -13.81 12.21
C GLU A 521 17.10 -13.06 11.09
N GLU A 522 16.97 -11.72 11.03
CA GLU A 522 17.79 -10.88 10.16
C GLU A 522 19.28 -10.92 10.56
N ILE A 523 20.17 -10.58 9.62
CA ILE A 523 21.62 -10.62 9.89
C ILE A 523 22.18 -9.27 10.35
N ALA A 524 23.06 -9.30 11.35
CA ALA A 524 23.72 -8.09 11.84
C ALA A 524 24.62 -7.43 10.77
N ILE A 525 24.40 -6.13 10.53
CA ILE A 525 25.14 -5.28 9.60
C ILE A 525 26.27 -4.59 10.37
N LEU A 526 27.54 -4.94 10.11
CA LEU A 526 28.72 -4.25 10.69
C LEU A 526 28.72 -4.18 12.25
N GLY A 527 28.03 -5.11 12.92
CA GLY A 527 27.86 -5.11 14.39
C GLY A 527 26.59 -4.39 14.91
N ILE A 528 25.78 -3.83 14.01
CA ILE A 528 24.41 -3.39 14.27
C ILE A 528 23.51 -4.59 14.05
N GLY A 529 22.76 -5.03 15.06
CA GLY A 529 21.76 -6.08 14.88
C GLY A 529 20.59 -5.59 14.03
N ALA A 530 20.35 -6.20 12.88
CA ALA A 530 19.14 -5.92 12.07
C ALA A 530 17.89 -6.40 12.82
N ASP A 531 18.01 -7.51 13.55
CA ASP A 531 17.12 -8.03 14.60
C ASP A 531 16.72 -6.98 15.65
N VAL A 532 17.58 -5.98 15.91
CA VAL A 532 17.31 -4.86 16.84
C VAL A 532 16.73 -3.65 16.13
N LEU A 533 17.14 -3.42 14.87
CA LEU A 533 16.74 -2.26 14.06
C LEU A 533 15.35 -2.42 13.45
N LEU A 534 14.99 -3.64 13.05
CA LEU A 534 13.71 -3.98 12.43
C LEU A 534 13.02 -5.07 13.25
N GLY A 535 13.64 -6.24 13.44
CA GLY A 535 12.95 -7.41 13.99
C GLY A 535 11.65 -7.68 13.21
N ALA A 536 10.62 -8.20 13.88
CA ALA A 536 9.28 -8.29 13.30
C ALA A 536 8.59 -6.91 13.20
N ALA A 537 9.14 -6.04 12.37
CA ALA A 537 8.64 -4.70 12.06
C ALA A 537 7.33 -4.73 11.25
N HIS A 538 6.58 -3.63 11.28
CA HIS A 538 5.41 -3.38 10.41
C HIS A 538 5.72 -3.72 8.94
N ILE A 539 4.71 -4.17 8.18
CA ILE A 539 4.75 -4.64 6.78
C ILE A 539 5.47 -5.96 6.48
N LEU A 540 6.39 -6.44 7.34
CA LEU A 540 7.23 -7.61 6.99
C LEU A 540 6.43 -8.90 6.78
N GLU A 541 5.33 -9.08 7.49
CA GLU A 541 4.51 -10.28 7.44
C GLU A 541 3.72 -10.42 6.12
N VAL A 542 3.55 -9.33 5.36
CA VAL A 542 2.86 -9.33 4.07
C VAL A 542 3.53 -10.28 3.08
N GLY A 543 4.86 -10.31 3.01
CA GLY A 543 5.59 -11.24 2.13
C GLY A 543 5.38 -12.70 2.50
N PHE A 544 5.19 -12.99 3.79
CA PHE A 544 4.89 -14.33 4.29
C PHE A 544 3.44 -14.73 3.96
N VAL A 545 2.49 -13.79 4.05
CA VAL A 545 1.09 -13.99 3.64
C VAL A 545 0.94 -14.23 2.14
N PHE A 546 1.65 -13.47 1.29
CA PHE A 546 1.63 -13.64 -0.16
C PHE A 546 2.48 -14.83 -0.65
N ALA A 547 3.28 -15.44 0.23
CA ALA A 547 4.25 -16.49 -0.09
C ALA A 547 5.31 -16.05 -1.12
N ASP A 548 5.71 -14.78 -1.03
CA ASP A 548 6.63 -14.07 -1.93
C ASP A 548 7.59 -13.19 -1.10
N VAL A 549 8.32 -13.81 -0.17
CA VAL A 549 9.10 -13.09 0.85
C VAL A 549 10.17 -12.16 0.27
N ASP A 550 10.71 -12.48 -0.90
CA ASP A 550 11.87 -11.75 -1.45
C ASP A 550 11.51 -10.42 -2.15
N THR A 551 10.24 -10.13 -2.44
CA THR A 551 9.83 -8.92 -3.20
C THR A 551 9.39 -7.73 -2.34
N PHE A 552 9.00 -7.97 -1.07
CA PHE A 552 8.37 -6.94 -0.22
C PHE A 552 9.32 -6.06 0.60
N ILE A 553 10.63 -6.08 0.32
CA ILE A 553 11.57 -5.15 0.94
C ILE A 553 12.42 -4.41 -0.09
N VAL A 554 12.69 -3.13 0.19
CA VAL A 554 13.50 -2.26 -0.64
C VAL A 554 14.83 -2.95 -1.02
N PRO A 555 15.23 -2.97 -2.30
CA PRO A 555 16.41 -3.71 -2.77
C PRO A 555 17.74 -3.42 -2.04
N SER A 556 17.87 -2.28 -1.37
CA SER A 556 19.03 -1.91 -0.55
C SER A 556 19.09 -2.61 0.81
N TYR A 557 17.94 -3.02 1.37
CA TYR A 557 17.83 -3.75 2.64
C TYR A 557 17.70 -5.26 2.45
N GLN A 558 17.22 -5.70 1.28
CA GLN A 558 17.14 -7.09 0.82
C GLN A 558 18.35 -7.96 1.29
N PRO A 559 19.63 -7.58 1.04
CA PRO A 559 20.79 -8.41 1.39
C PRO A 559 21.07 -8.61 2.90
N PHE A 560 20.33 -7.93 3.78
CA PHE A 560 20.53 -7.95 5.23
C PHE A 560 19.33 -8.54 5.98
N VAL A 561 18.13 -8.36 5.44
CA VAL A 561 16.90 -8.97 5.99
C VAL A 561 16.72 -10.37 5.39
N TYR A 562 16.84 -10.50 4.07
CA TYR A 562 16.59 -11.75 3.35
C TYR A 562 17.90 -12.35 2.84
N THR A 563 18.40 -13.37 3.53
CA THR A 563 19.67 -14.04 3.22
C THR A 563 19.49 -15.54 3.04
N ASN A 564 20.48 -16.19 2.43
CA ASN A 564 20.54 -17.64 2.32
C ASN A 564 20.63 -18.35 3.69
N LYS A 565 20.98 -17.63 4.78
CA LYS A 565 21.11 -18.22 6.13
C LYS A 565 19.75 -18.44 6.79
N ASN A 566 18.84 -17.47 6.65
CA ASN A 566 17.48 -17.50 7.19
C ASN A 566 16.42 -17.97 6.17
N GLN A 567 16.82 -18.24 4.92
CA GLN A 567 15.91 -18.66 3.84
C GLN A 567 15.06 -19.89 4.20
N GLU A 568 15.64 -20.97 4.72
CA GLU A 568 14.89 -22.20 5.02
C GLU A 568 13.76 -21.97 6.05
N GLY A 569 14.04 -21.21 7.11
CA GLY A 569 13.05 -20.79 8.10
C GLY A 569 11.99 -19.84 7.53
N ARG A 570 12.41 -18.84 6.73
CA ARG A 570 11.48 -17.91 6.05
C ARG A 570 10.53 -18.63 5.11
N ASP A 571 11.05 -19.50 4.23
CA ASP A 571 10.29 -20.19 3.21
C ASP A 571 9.27 -21.15 3.84
N PHE A 572 9.64 -21.81 4.94
CA PHE A 572 8.73 -22.62 5.75
C PHE A 572 7.64 -21.75 6.40
N LEU A 573 8.00 -20.68 7.11
CA LEU A 573 7.05 -19.80 7.79
C LEU A 573 6.09 -19.14 6.81
N ALA A 574 6.57 -18.69 5.65
CA ALA A 574 5.75 -18.14 4.57
C ALA A 574 4.80 -19.18 3.98
N GLY A 575 5.27 -20.42 3.77
CA GLY A 575 4.42 -21.53 3.35
C GLY A 575 3.32 -21.84 4.37
N ALA A 576 3.66 -21.83 5.66
CA ALA A 576 2.70 -22.04 6.74
C ALA A 576 1.67 -20.91 6.81
N MET A 577 2.10 -19.65 6.99
CA MET A 577 1.26 -18.46 7.12
C MET A 577 0.28 -18.30 5.95
N SER A 578 0.79 -18.30 4.71
CA SER A 578 -0.07 -18.19 3.52
C SER A 578 -1.11 -19.31 3.42
N SER A 579 -0.82 -20.51 3.95
CA SER A 579 -1.79 -21.62 4.02
C SER A 579 -2.90 -21.40 5.04
N TYR A 580 -2.65 -20.72 6.16
CA TYR A 580 -3.71 -20.31 7.10
C TYR A 580 -4.63 -19.27 6.46
N TRP A 581 -4.08 -18.27 5.76
CA TRP A 581 -4.88 -17.27 5.04
C TRP A 581 -5.73 -17.93 3.95
N ALA A 582 -5.17 -18.89 3.20
CA ALA A 582 -5.93 -19.66 2.20
C ALA A 582 -6.99 -20.59 2.83
N GLY A 583 -6.71 -21.23 3.98
CA GLY A 583 -7.66 -22.07 4.72
C GLY A 583 -8.81 -21.28 5.32
N PHE A 584 -8.49 -20.13 5.89
CA PHE A 584 -9.45 -19.14 6.32
C PHE A 584 -10.30 -18.65 5.15
N ALA A 585 -9.70 -18.23 4.04
CA ALA A 585 -10.44 -17.78 2.86
C ALA A 585 -11.39 -18.86 2.30
N ARG A 586 -10.98 -20.13 2.32
CA ARG A 586 -11.84 -21.26 1.92
C ARG A 586 -13.03 -21.48 2.84
N THR A 587 -12.83 -21.46 4.16
CA THR A 587 -13.79 -22.05 5.11
C THR A 587 -14.32 -21.07 6.16
N GLY A 588 -13.55 -20.05 6.53
CA GLY A 588 -13.83 -19.12 7.63
C GLY A 588 -13.20 -19.57 8.95
N VAL A 589 -12.47 -20.70 8.93
CA VAL A 589 -11.70 -21.24 10.04
C VAL A 589 -10.26 -21.41 9.54
N PRO A 590 -9.26 -20.78 10.18
CA PRO A 590 -7.86 -20.92 9.75
C PRO A 590 -7.33 -22.35 9.98
N GLY A 591 -7.84 -23.06 10.99
CA GLY A 591 -7.49 -24.46 11.26
C GLY A 591 -6.02 -24.60 11.64
N ASN A 592 -5.33 -25.60 11.08
CA ASN A 592 -3.87 -25.72 11.08
C ASN A 592 -3.27 -25.33 9.71
N GLY A 593 -3.97 -24.51 8.91
CA GLY A 593 -3.61 -24.27 7.52
C GLY A 593 -3.68 -25.55 6.68
N PHE A 594 -2.83 -25.64 5.65
CA PHE A 594 -2.67 -26.85 4.82
C PHE A 594 -1.22 -27.16 4.45
N PHE A 595 -0.24 -26.47 5.05
CA PHE A 595 1.17 -26.59 4.68
C PHE A 595 1.85 -27.81 5.31
N ASP A 596 1.59 -28.06 6.59
CA ASP A 596 2.09 -29.22 7.34
C ASP A 596 0.98 -29.76 8.26
N GLU A 597 0.77 -31.08 8.27
CA GLU A 597 -0.19 -31.75 9.16
C GLU A 597 0.14 -31.53 10.65
N GLN A 598 1.40 -31.24 10.99
CA GLN A 598 1.86 -30.98 12.36
C GLN A 598 1.69 -29.51 12.81
N SER A 599 1.25 -28.62 11.92
CA SER A 599 0.99 -27.21 12.26
C SER A 599 -0.04 -27.06 13.39
N THR A 600 0.18 -26.06 14.26
CA THR A 600 -0.70 -25.76 15.40
C THR A 600 -2.11 -25.41 14.95
N VAL A 601 -3.13 -26.00 15.59
CA VAL A 601 -4.53 -25.63 15.31
C VAL A 601 -4.83 -24.28 15.95
N TRP A 602 -5.00 -23.24 15.13
CA TRP A 602 -5.32 -21.88 15.55
C TRP A 602 -6.71 -21.84 16.19
N GLN A 603 -6.75 -21.66 17.51
CA GLN A 603 -8.00 -21.52 18.25
C GLN A 603 -8.59 -20.12 18.06
N PRO A 604 -9.94 -19.98 18.02
CA PRO A 604 -10.56 -18.67 18.07
C PRO A 604 -10.31 -18.00 19.42
N TRP A 605 -10.15 -16.68 19.41
CA TRP A 605 -9.97 -15.86 20.59
C TRP A 605 -11.15 -16.03 21.57
N SER A 606 -10.89 -16.07 22.87
CA SER A 606 -11.91 -16.31 23.89
C SER A 606 -11.48 -15.76 25.26
N ASP A 607 -12.45 -15.41 26.10
CA ASP A 607 -12.23 -15.01 27.51
C ASP A 607 -12.18 -16.20 28.48
N ILE A 608 -12.41 -17.42 27.99
CA ILE A 608 -12.56 -18.64 28.81
C ILE A 608 -11.33 -19.55 28.68
N THR A 609 -10.53 -19.39 27.64
CA THR A 609 -9.29 -20.13 27.40
C THR A 609 -8.08 -19.22 27.58
N ASP A 610 -6.97 -19.81 28.00
CA ASP A 610 -5.69 -19.10 28.04
C ASP A 610 -5.22 -18.82 26.61
N ASP A 611 -5.34 -19.77 25.68
CA ASP A 611 -5.03 -19.59 24.25
C ASP A 611 -5.84 -18.43 23.63
N LYS A 612 -5.15 -17.31 23.33
CA LYS A 612 -5.73 -16.07 22.78
C LYS A 612 -5.10 -15.62 21.47
N THR A 613 -3.78 -15.75 21.33
CA THR A 613 -3.02 -15.29 20.15
C THR A 613 -2.22 -16.44 19.55
N LEU A 614 -2.29 -16.65 18.23
CA LEU A 614 -1.33 -17.51 17.53
C LEU A 614 -0.06 -16.72 17.21
N ILE A 615 1.08 -17.20 17.66
CA ILE A 615 2.39 -16.65 17.31
C ILE A 615 2.87 -17.30 16.02
N PHE A 616 3.30 -16.48 15.06
CA PHE A 616 3.96 -16.90 13.83
C PHE A 616 5.45 -16.60 13.90
N ASP A 617 6.24 -17.66 14.04
CA ASP A 617 7.69 -17.61 14.13
C ASP A 617 8.33 -18.88 13.55
N THR A 618 9.64 -18.90 13.36
CA THR A 618 10.34 -20.09 12.83
C THR A 618 10.53 -21.16 13.90
N GLU A 619 10.67 -22.42 13.45
CA GLU A 619 11.12 -23.55 14.26
C GLU A 619 12.56 -23.41 14.81
N GLN A 620 13.30 -22.36 14.42
CA GLN A 620 14.62 -22.05 14.99
C GLN A 620 14.54 -21.19 16.27
N ASP A 621 13.43 -20.48 16.52
CA ASP A 621 13.12 -19.84 17.80
C ASP A 621 11.95 -20.55 18.52
N GLN A 622 10.75 -19.98 18.51
CA GLN A 622 9.59 -20.48 19.28
C GLN A 622 8.59 -21.32 18.47
N GLY A 623 8.70 -21.34 17.13
CA GLY A 623 7.77 -22.03 16.22
C GLY A 623 6.37 -21.39 16.14
N ILE A 624 5.45 -22.05 15.44
CA ILE A 624 4.07 -21.59 15.30
C ILE A 624 3.23 -22.14 16.47
N VAL A 625 2.91 -21.29 17.45
CA VAL A 625 2.33 -21.72 18.75
C VAL A 625 1.15 -20.86 19.20
N MET A 626 0.16 -21.46 19.87
CA MET A 626 -0.84 -20.67 20.61
C MET A 626 -0.21 -20.11 21.91
N SER A 627 -0.62 -18.90 22.27
CA SER A 627 -0.14 -18.17 23.44
C SER A 627 -1.29 -17.44 24.15
N ASP A 628 -1.11 -17.24 25.46
CA ASP A 628 -1.95 -16.40 26.32
C ASP A 628 -1.73 -14.89 26.15
N LEU A 629 -0.83 -14.51 25.23
CA LEU A 629 -0.49 -13.12 24.94
C LEU A 629 -1.72 -12.26 24.65
N PHE A 630 -1.98 -11.33 25.56
CA PHE A 630 -3.01 -10.30 25.49
C PHE A 630 -2.51 -9.05 26.19
N PHE A 631 -2.80 -7.88 25.63
CA PHE A 631 -2.46 -6.60 26.23
C PHE A 631 -3.71 -5.76 26.48
N ASP A 632 -3.76 -5.11 27.64
CA ASP A 632 -4.75 -4.08 27.96
C ASP A 632 -4.06 -2.75 28.30
N LYS A 633 -4.82 -1.67 28.10
CA LYS A 633 -4.35 -0.30 28.22
C LYS A 633 -3.93 0.11 29.64
N GLU A 634 -4.61 -0.39 30.67
CA GLU A 634 -4.33 -0.01 32.06
C GLU A 634 -3.11 -0.75 32.60
N SER A 635 -2.97 -2.06 32.33
CA SER A 635 -1.76 -2.82 32.65
C SER A 635 -0.53 -2.29 31.93
N GLN A 636 -0.67 -1.90 30.66
CA GLN A 636 0.41 -1.24 29.93
C GLN A 636 0.81 0.09 30.57
N LYS A 637 -0.17 0.93 30.92
CA LYS A 637 0.07 2.23 31.56
C LYS A 637 0.82 2.07 32.88
N ILE A 638 0.35 1.19 33.76
CA ILE A 638 1.02 0.89 35.05
C ILE A 638 2.45 0.39 34.81
N SER A 639 2.65 -0.48 33.82
CA SER A 639 3.98 -0.99 33.46
C SER A 639 4.91 0.11 32.95
N LEU A 640 4.40 1.06 32.16
CA LEU A 640 5.18 2.20 31.68
C LEU A 640 5.49 3.19 32.81
N GLU A 641 4.54 3.52 33.69
CA GLU A 641 4.79 4.41 34.84
C GLU A 641 5.89 3.86 35.78
N ALA A 642 5.94 2.53 35.93
CA ALA A 642 6.92 1.80 36.72
C ALA A 642 8.28 1.58 36.02
N GLU A 643 8.40 1.86 34.71
CA GLU A 643 9.63 1.66 33.95
C GLU A 643 10.79 2.54 34.49
N THR A 644 12.00 1.97 34.49
CA THR A 644 13.24 2.61 34.99
C THR A 644 14.44 2.44 34.05
N GLY A 645 14.30 1.67 32.96
CA GLY A 645 15.39 1.41 32.00
C GLY A 645 15.65 2.51 30.97
N PHE A 646 14.77 3.52 30.86
CA PHE A 646 15.00 4.69 29.99
C PHE A 646 16.22 5.49 30.48
N SER A 647 17.03 5.99 29.53
CA SER A 647 18.27 6.71 29.82
C SER A 647 18.05 8.10 30.40
N SER A 648 16.87 8.68 30.20
CA SER A 648 16.48 9.97 30.74
C SER A 648 14.98 10.03 31.03
N VAL A 649 14.62 10.93 31.95
CA VAL A 649 13.21 11.27 32.23
C VAL A 649 12.54 11.77 30.95
N GLU A 650 13.20 12.61 30.15
CA GLU A 650 12.66 13.12 28.88
C GLU A 650 12.29 12.00 27.88
N ALA A 651 13.13 10.97 27.76
CA ALA A 651 12.85 9.82 26.89
C ALA A 651 11.62 9.03 27.38
N HIS A 652 11.55 8.73 28.67
CA HIS A 652 10.42 8.05 29.30
C HIS A 652 9.11 8.84 29.12
N CYS A 653 9.17 10.13 29.40
CA CYS A 653 8.05 11.05 29.36
C CYS A 653 7.51 11.30 27.95
N ARG A 654 8.39 11.30 26.93
CA ARG A 654 7.97 11.34 25.52
C ARG A 654 7.06 10.15 25.21
N VAL A 655 7.51 8.93 25.48
CA VAL A 655 6.73 7.70 25.22
C VAL A 655 5.42 7.68 26.01
N TYR A 656 5.44 8.07 27.29
CA TYR A 656 4.21 8.18 28.09
C TYR A 656 3.23 9.20 27.50
N SER A 657 3.71 10.38 27.08
CA SER A 657 2.85 11.42 26.50
C SER A 657 2.27 11.04 25.14
N GLU A 658 2.98 10.24 24.36
CA GLU A 658 2.54 9.72 23.07
C GLU A 658 1.39 8.71 23.22
N LEU A 659 1.47 7.84 24.22
CA LEU A 659 0.48 6.77 24.45
C LEU A 659 -0.72 7.20 25.31
N PHE A 660 -0.50 8.06 26.31
CA PHE A 660 -1.49 8.39 27.35
C PHE A 660 -1.76 9.90 27.50
N GLY A 661 -1.07 10.75 26.74
CA GLY A 661 -1.19 12.20 26.81
C GLY A 661 -0.50 12.82 28.05
N SER A 662 -0.43 14.14 28.07
CA SER A 662 0.26 14.91 29.11
C SER A 662 -0.58 15.10 30.39
N THR A 663 -1.01 14.01 31.03
CA THR A 663 -1.81 14.05 32.28
C THR A 663 -1.28 13.11 33.36
N GLY A 664 -1.58 13.41 34.64
CA GLY A 664 -1.22 12.56 35.78
C GLY A 664 0.29 12.46 35.97
N PHE A 665 0.84 11.25 35.81
CA PHE A 665 2.28 10.96 35.86
C PHE A 665 3.14 11.98 35.11
N TYR A 666 2.68 12.44 33.94
CA TYR A 666 3.39 13.46 33.17
C TYR A 666 3.52 14.80 33.92
N GLU A 667 2.48 15.24 34.62
CA GLU A 667 2.55 16.50 35.39
C GLU A 667 3.39 16.38 36.66
N GLU A 668 3.50 15.18 37.23
CA GLU A 668 4.27 14.91 38.47
C GLU A 668 5.76 14.69 38.22
N ARG A 669 6.12 14.06 37.08
CA ARG A 669 7.47 13.54 36.84
C ARG A 669 8.16 14.08 35.59
N CYS A 670 7.43 14.72 34.68
CA CYS A 670 7.90 15.11 33.33
C CYS A 670 7.90 16.62 33.05
N ARG A 671 7.72 17.46 34.08
CA ARG A 671 7.45 18.90 33.95
C ARG A 671 8.56 19.79 34.50
#